data_AF-A0A0Q7JYW9-F1
#
_entry.id   AF-A0A0Q7JYW9-F1
#
_cell.length_a   1.000
_cell.length_b   1.000
_cell.length_c   1.000
_cell.angle_alpha   90.00
_cell.angle_beta   90.00
_cell.angle_gamma   90.00
#
_symmetry.space_group_name_H-M   'P 1'
#
loop_
_entity.id
_entity.type
_entity.pdbx_description
1 polymer ?
#
loop_
_entity_poly.entity_id
_entity_poly.type
_entity_poly.pdbx_seq_one_letter_code
_entity_poly.pdbx_strand_id
1 'polypeptide(L)'
;MYDLQELFTERKVARTLAALLPDRSFEGVHWDRWSVVMDAAGVATQVRTTTKLYPDDPDVAAYTAIPEDAFDPSRPDLAAKYGLIWVRMSDVHPLATSDEYIGCLWAGTKTLFCRITSSAVKRQIRRFDGPDENAYTVLGLAIFNHFDTLEWTRWASDISRAARDNVNYSLIHRTCEDRGLLMTFGTATHHPVRDREALAILGVFGKKDDYERRQKLTGTNVQKAKDGGAPRSENQMAHGYRHARHPGTDRRVKDATRGFMPEAIWEFVPTLQALVQAAVQTDESGRYVTSWREFTRLLAVHDVPRRGQVADGSYRSMFGDADVNDPQSVAAADDLDGDALYRVGRSFFINNNHHPRLPADRAAEPDLTLEERLYLHKVLLWKTGTFLYIRENDIRGRHAEAKGERPVFRGPMDEFGYFHIESRWGFPVDPTTGEELIGWGIPDAVWDKLIDRLLHETRPRRPRGGRSHATQRRRFLEDFGTWTTDGSGRVLAAANDEPREDAVEWTVGARQNNTRGDHPGRQNIVLLARPWPSGTTTSGRRRGWSREQSNPTRHVKGTANLAELAADLRTRLSHAVQQILDATELAPVSLPARRPERDTAADKIASLRAKHATAEREREAARTAAAALREAAARFLTDGNSTKFAQYDQQADDSEATAEHTTATMDALAAQINALTELAGQCPQEALAEADLSVTAYLDEALRRAALNNGDAPWQAADVATRTFSQWKFTPTGEHIDYQCVASLPLADGGTVDVPLAGRVANIRSRTKRTGTGPSVIVPAFFAAGRELDDLTVVHQCTRRSLVINHLMPWLAQQGVTDRAVKCALIDHPIVDVRQLVHAALTGATDPTHARWSAGWREVILETYLHHPTQWGFAACPDDTTVIQQLANTLALAQHREQGLPVAVLAALTGMNAKTKIRRLVKPDDRAASGLGFTRPQYFEYTPGTDKQHVRVRPCPHRGCTGVADRVLLLPEVAVSGWGVLCSSCWRAPVTAEDRCAVADQERQARWARAPFPAAYDTYVTGNPGPAGSLRDGAQSRRVTPRSPFDVASVQPRDR
;
A
#
# COMPACT_ATOMS: atom_id res chain seq x y z
N MET A 1 -12.55 3.77 35.13
CA MET A 1 -13.64 4.75 34.94
C MET A 1 -13.28 5.97 35.77
N TYR A 2 -13.22 7.15 35.17
CA TYR A 2 -13.14 8.39 35.95
C TYR A 2 -14.55 8.72 36.44
N ASP A 3 -14.69 9.13 37.69
CA ASP A 3 -15.95 9.69 38.17
C ASP A 3 -16.16 11.05 37.47
N LEU A 4 -17.30 11.22 36.81
CA LEU A 4 -17.62 12.48 36.11
C LEU A 4 -17.69 13.66 37.09
N GLN A 5 -17.98 13.41 38.38
CA GLN A 5 -17.98 14.43 39.43
C GLN A 5 -16.57 14.91 39.79
N GLU A 6 -15.54 14.08 39.57
CA GLU A 6 -14.13 14.45 39.74
C GLU A 6 -13.60 15.28 38.56
N LEU A 7 -14.19 15.13 37.37
CA LEU A 7 -13.71 15.79 36.15
C LEU A 7 -14.43 17.11 35.82
N PHE A 8 -15.68 17.26 36.25
CA PHE A 8 -16.50 18.45 35.98
C PHE A 8 -16.99 19.11 37.28
N THR A 9 -17.26 20.41 37.21
CA THR A 9 -18.02 21.13 38.24
C THR A 9 -19.50 20.74 38.16
N GLU A 10 -20.28 21.11 39.18
CA GLU A 10 -21.74 20.92 39.17
C GLU A 10 -22.42 21.59 37.97
N ARG A 11 -21.82 22.67 37.46
CA ARG A 11 -22.25 23.37 36.24
C ARG A 11 -21.77 22.70 34.94
N LYS A 12 -21.26 21.46 35.00
CA LYS A 12 -20.74 20.70 33.85
C LYS A 12 -19.59 21.41 33.10
N VAL A 13 -18.75 22.14 33.83
CA VAL A 13 -17.53 22.78 33.30
C VAL A 13 -16.33 21.92 33.70
N ALA A 14 -15.40 21.65 32.78
CA ALA A 14 -14.18 20.91 33.13
C ALA A 14 -13.45 21.61 34.28
N ARG A 15 -13.08 20.87 35.33
CA ARG A 15 -12.46 21.49 36.53
C ARG A 15 -11.17 22.23 36.22
N THR A 16 -10.41 21.74 35.23
CA THR A 16 -9.21 22.41 34.68
C THR A 16 -9.52 23.78 34.11
N LEU A 17 -10.55 23.91 33.27
CA LEU A 17 -11.00 25.20 32.76
C LEU A 17 -11.57 26.07 33.88
N ALA A 18 -12.41 25.52 34.76
CA ALA A 18 -13.01 26.27 35.86
C ALA A 18 -11.96 26.90 36.78
N ALA A 19 -10.82 26.22 37.01
CA ALA A 19 -9.71 26.75 37.79
C ALA A 19 -8.95 27.90 37.11
N LEU A 20 -9.04 28.01 35.77
CA LEU A 20 -8.44 29.09 34.99
C LEU A 20 -9.37 30.30 34.85
N LEU A 21 -10.68 30.13 35.06
CA LEU A 21 -11.64 31.21 34.89
C LEU A 21 -11.60 32.18 36.09
N PRO A 22 -11.74 33.50 35.87
CA PRO A 22 -11.76 34.48 36.96
C PRO A 22 -12.92 34.24 37.94
N ASP A 23 -12.64 34.30 39.24
CA ASP A 23 -13.63 34.17 40.32
C ASP A 23 -14.41 35.48 40.55
N ARG A 24 -15.13 35.93 39.51
CA ARG A 24 -16.06 37.07 39.57
C ARG A 24 -17.14 36.98 38.49
N SER A 25 -18.23 37.71 38.69
CA SER A 25 -19.35 37.80 37.75
C SER A 25 -19.06 38.76 36.59
N PHE A 26 -19.61 38.46 35.42
CA PHE A 26 -19.59 39.33 34.23
C PHE A 26 -21.03 39.52 33.71
N GLU A 27 -21.32 40.69 33.15
CA GLU A 27 -22.61 41.02 32.51
C GLU A 27 -22.64 40.51 31.06
N GLY A 28 -21.48 40.35 30.41
CA GLY A 28 -21.44 39.80 29.05
C GLY A 28 -20.09 39.25 28.60
N VAL A 29 -20.11 38.61 27.44
CA VAL A 29 -18.93 38.01 26.81
C VAL A 29 -18.75 38.49 25.37
N HIS A 30 -17.52 38.85 25.01
CA HIS A 30 -17.14 39.22 23.65
C HIS A 30 -16.24 38.15 23.04
N TRP A 31 -16.63 37.65 21.87
CA TRP A 31 -15.86 36.65 21.14
C TRP A 31 -15.14 37.28 19.94
N ASP A 32 -13.82 37.20 19.93
CA ASP A 32 -12.98 37.57 18.82
C ASP A 32 -12.16 36.39 18.30
N ARG A 33 -11.83 36.45 17.01
CA ARG A 33 -11.04 35.42 16.33
C ARG A 33 -9.69 35.97 15.93
N TRP A 34 -8.67 35.13 16.04
CA TRP A 34 -7.33 35.51 15.61
C TRP A 34 -6.58 34.35 14.94
N SER A 35 -5.61 34.68 14.10
CA SER A 35 -4.73 33.71 13.43
C SER A 35 -3.32 33.86 13.97
N VAL A 36 -2.79 32.79 14.56
CA VAL A 36 -1.39 32.72 15.02
C VAL A 36 -0.41 32.65 13.84
N VAL A 37 -0.90 32.25 12.66
CA VAL A 37 -0.06 32.01 11.47
C VAL A 37 -0.09 33.19 10.51
N MET A 38 1.05 33.87 10.36
CA MET A 38 1.45 34.72 9.22
C MET A 38 0.40 35.71 8.67
N ASP A 39 -0.34 36.40 9.52
CA ASP A 39 -1.15 37.53 9.06
C ASP A 39 -0.32 38.82 9.16
N ALA A 40 -0.04 39.45 8.01
CA ALA A 40 0.91 40.57 7.88
C ALA A 40 0.51 41.86 8.63
N ALA A 41 -0.65 41.87 9.29
CA ALA A 41 -1.20 43.02 10.00
C ALA A 41 -0.96 43.00 11.51
N GLY A 42 -0.45 41.89 12.08
CA GLY A 42 -0.25 41.77 13.52
C GLY A 42 -1.55 41.57 14.33
N VAL A 43 -1.39 41.09 15.55
CA VAL A 43 -2.49 40.77 16.48
C VAL A 43 -3.25 42.03 16.89
N ALA A 44 -2.57 43.17 16.99
CA ALA A 44 -3.14 44.47 17.35
C ALA A 44 -4.13 44.99 16.29
N THR A 45 -3.82 44.82 14.99
CA THR A 45 -4.75 45.22 13.92
C THR A 45 -5.98 44.34 13.91
N GLN A 46 -5.85 43.06 14.24
CA GLN A 46 -6.99 42.15 14.39
C GLN A 46 -7.88 42.56 15.58
N VAL A 47 -7.31 42.91 16.75
CA VAL A 47 -8.07 43.44 17.91
C VAL A 47 -8.87 44.65 17.48
N ARG A 48 -8.18 45.66 16.92
CA ARG A 48 -8.83 46.91 16.49
C ARG A 48 -9.95 46.63 15.49
N THR A 49 -9.75 45.67 14.58
CA THR A 49 -10.77 45.35 13.57
C THR A 49 -11.99 44.66 14.15
N THR A 50 -11.83 43.79 15.16
CA THR A 50 -12.95 43.07 15.79
C THR A 50 -13.67 43.92 16.82
N THR A 51 -13.00 44.89 17.43
CA THR A 51 -13.60 45.73 18.48
C THR A 51 -14.06 47.12 18.01
N LYS A 52 -13.68 47.56 16.80
CA LYS A 52 -14.07 48.89 16.25
C LYS A 52 -15.56 49.22 16.24
N LEU A 53 -16.43 48.22 16.34
CA LEU A 53 -17.88 48.41 16.34
C LEU A 53 -18.41 48.89 17.70
N TYR A 54 -17.58 48.89 18.74
CA TYR A 54 -17.93 49.26 20.10
C TYR A 54 -16.95 50.30 20.67
N PRO A 55 -16.80 51.48 20.03
CA PRO A 55 -15.80 52.47 20.41
C PRO A 55 -16.05 53.12 21.77
N ASP A 56 -17.31 53.16 22.21
CA ASP A 56 -17.74 53.81 23.46
C ASP A 56 -17.75 52.87 24.67
N ASP A 57 -17.35 51.61 24.49
CA ASP A 57 -17.32 50.60 25.55
C ASP A 57 -15.99 50.70 26.33
N PRO A 58 -16.01 51.05 27.64
CA PRO A 58 -14.79 51.28 28.42
C PRO A 58 -13.95 50.00 28.57
N ASP A 59 -14.58 48.82 28.58
CA ASP A 59 -13.85 47.55 28.64
C ASP A 59 -13.17 47.24 27.29
N VAL A 60 -13.75 47.67 26.17
CA VAL A 60 -13.12 47.58 24.85
C VAL A 60 -11.92 48.53 24.73
N ALA A 61 -12.04 49.75 25.26
CA ALA A 61 -10.93 50.69 25.30
C ALA A 61 -9.75 50.13 26.12
N ALA A 62 -10.03 49.52 27.28
CA ALA A 62 -9.02 48.85 28.09
C ALA A 62 -8.40 47.62 27.40
N TYR A 63 -9.23 46.77 26.77
CA TYR A 63 -8.74 45.60 26.02
C TYR A 63 -7.85 45.98 24.83
N THR A 64 -8.20 47.05 24.10
CA THR A 64 -7.43 47.54 22.94
C THR A 64 -6.13 48.24 23.31
N ALA A 65 -5.95 48.64 24.58
CA ALA A 65 -4.73 49.24 25.09
C ALA A 65 -3.65 48.21 25.46
N ILE A 66 -3.96 46.91 25.47
CA ILE A 66 -3.02 45.84 25.77
C ILE A 66 -1.97 45.74 24.63
N PRO A 67 -0.66 45.73 24.94
CA PRO A 67 0.39 45.59 23.95
C PRO A 67 0.32 44.29 23.14
N GLU A 68 0.76 44.34 21.88
CA GLU A 68 0.66 43.22 20.95
C GLU A 68 1.44 41.98 21.40
N ASP A 69 2.64 42.21 21.94
CA ASP A 69 3.55 41.21 22.47
C ASP A 69 2.97 40.46 23.68
N ALA A 70 2.02 41.05 24.42
CA ALA A 70 1.33 40.35 25.50
C ALA A 70 0.42 39.21 25.01
N PHE A 71 0.01 39.25 23.73
CA PHE A 71 -0.78 38.19 23.09
C PHE A 71 0.09 37.12 22.40
N ASP A 72 1.40 37.09 22.63
CA ASP A 72 2.28 36.02 22.18
C ASP A 72 2.28 34.85 23.20
N PRO A 73 1.85 33.63 22.82
CA PRO A 73 1.87 32.47 23.71
C PRO A 73 3.28 32.08 24.20
N SER A 74 4.34 32.52 23.51
CA SER A 74 5.73 32.31 23.91
C SER A 74 6.21 33.28 25.01
N ARG A 75 5.39 34.29 25.34
CA ARG A 75 5.65 35.33 26.35
C ARG A 75 4.63 35.29 27.50
N PRO A 76 4.53 34.17 28.25
CA PRO A 76 3.57 34.04 29.35
C PRO A 76 3.82 35.04 30.49
N ASP A 77 5.07 35.50 30.64
CA ASP A 77 5.48 36.57 31.55
C ASP A 77 4.71 37.87 31.30
N LEU A 78 4.61 38.23 30.01
CA LEU A 78 3.98 39.47 29.59
C LEU A 78 2.46 39.32 29.57
N ALA A 79 1.94 38.15 29.15
CA ALA A 79 0.53 37.84 29.24
C ALA A 79 0.00 37.99 30.68
N ALA A 80 0.71 37.43 31.67
CA ALA A 80 0.34 37.54 33.08
C ALA A 80 0.32 38.99 33.58
N LYS A 81 1.29 39.83 33.17
CA LYS A 81 1.35 41.26 33.54
C LYS A 81 0.09 42.04 33.12
N TYR A 82 -0.53 41.66 32.00
CA TYR A 82 -1.74 42.31 31.48
C TYR A 82 -3.03 41.54 31.80
N GLY A 83 -2.96 40.50 32.65
CA GLY A 83 -4.11 39.71 33.06
C GLY A 83 -4.69 38.81 31.97
N LEU A 84 -3.86 38.39 31.00
CA LEU A 84 -4.23 37.46 29.94
C LEU A 84 -4.06 36.00 30.40
N ILE A 85 -5.12 35.21 30.21
CA ILE A 85 -5.16 33.80 30.62
C ILE A 85 -5.24 32.92 29.37
N TRP A 86 -4.17 32.17 29.11
CA TRP A 86 -4.11 31.26 27.97
C TRP A 86 -4.84 29.95 28.24
N VAL A 87 -5.65 29.52 27.27
CA VAL A 87 -6.46 28.30 27.36
C VAL A 87 -5.95 27.28 26.34
N ARG A 88 -5.57 26.10 26.82
CA ARG A 88 -5.18 24.94 26.02
C ARG A 88 -6.39 24.08 25.69
N MET A 89 -6.23 23.24 24.68
CA MET A 89 -7.27 22.29 24.29
C MET A 89 -7.59 21.31 25.43
N SER A 90 -6.58 20.86 26.17
CA SER A 90 -6.72 20.02 27.37
C SER A 90 -7.48 20.66 28.52
N ASP A 91 -7.45 21.99 28.62
CA ASP A 91 -8.12 22.69 29.72
C ASP A 91 -9.64 22.61 29.56
N VAL A 92 -10.13 22.68 28.32
CA VAL A 92 -11.56 22.82 27.99
C VAL A 92 -12.35 21.53 28.17
N HIS A 93 -11.73 20.36 28.02
CA HIS A 93 -12.43 19.09 28.20
C HIS A 93 -11.47 17.95 28.59
N PRO A 94 -11.84 17.06 29.54
CA PRO A 94 -10.96 15.99 30.02
C PRO A 94 -10.51 14.97 28.96
N LEU A 95 -11.28 14.82 27.87
CA LEU A 95 -10.92 13.94 26.74
C LEU A 95 -10.04 14.61 25.68
N ALA A 96 -9.77 15.91 25.80
CA ALA A 96 -8.81 16.59 24.94
C ALA A 96 -7.40 16.41 25.52
N THR A 97 -6.52 15.75 24.78
CA THR A 97 -5.14 15.46 25.24
C THR A 97 -4.09 16.36 24.60
N SER A 98 -4.49 17.40 23.88
CA SER A 98 -3.56 18.29 23.18
C SER A 98 -3.21 19.49 24.07
N ASP A 99 -1.92 19.78 24.21
CA ASP A 99 -1.40 20.96 24.91
C ASP A 99 -1.39 22.23 24.03
N GLU A 100 -1.93 22.18 22.82
CA GLU A 100 -2.02 23.35 21.94
C GLU A 100 -2.94 24.43 22.54
N TYR A 101 -2.50 25.68 22.49
CA TYR A 101 -3.32 26.84 22.81
C TYR A 101 -4.46 27.02 21.80
N ILE A 102 -5.68 27.08 22.30
CA ILE A 102 -6.87 27.29 21.47
C ILE A 102 -7.41 28.72 21.59
N GLY A 103 -7.04 29.47 22.62
CA GLY A 103 -7.44 30.85 22.81
C GLY A 103 -6.83 31.51 24.06
N CYS A 104 -7.16 32.78 24.26
CA CYS A 104 -6.78 33.59 25.40
C CYS A 104 -8.01 34.31 25.95
N LEU A 105 -8.11 34.44 27.27
CA LEU A 105 -9.17 35.15 27.97
C LEU A 105 -8.61 36.42 28.60
N TRP A 106 -9.41 37.48 28.61
CA TRP A 106 -9.11 38.71 29.34
C TRP A 106 -10.35 39.22 30.06
N ALA A 107 -10.18 39.58 31.33
CA ALA A 107 -11.28 39.94 32.19
C ALA A 107 -11.40 41.48 32.31
N GLY A 108 -12.39 42.07 31.64
CA GLY A 108 -12.78 43.47 31.80
C GLY A 108 -13.64 43.70 33.04
N THR A 109 -14.13 44.92 33.25
CA THR A 109 -14.94 45.29 34.43
C THR A 109 -16.30 44.60 34.44
N LYS A 110 -16.95 44.57 33.27
CA LYS A 110 -18.28 43.97 33.03
C LYS A 110 -18.24 42.89 31.95
N THR A 111 -17.23 42.92 31.08
CA THR A 111 -17.12 42.02 29.91
C THR A 111 -15.96 41.05 30.02
N LEU A 112 -16.22 39.76 29.76
CA LEU A 112 -15.18 38.77 29.51
C LEU A 112 -14.83 38.76 28.01
N PHE A 113 -13.56 38.98 27.66
CA PHE A 113 -13.09 38.87 26.28
C PHE A 113 -12.50 37.49 26.04
N CYS A 114 -13.00 36.82 25.01
CA CYS A 114 -12.64 35.45 24.66
C CYS A 114 -12.07 35.42 23.25
N ARG A 115 -10.74 35.39 23.19
CA ARG A 115 -10.00 35.42 21.94
C ARG A 115 -9.62 34.04 21.48
N ILE A 116 -10.29 33.53 20.46
CA ILE A 116 -10.15 32.14 20.03
C ILE A 116 -9.37 32.04 18.71
N THR A 117 -8.46 31.08 18.65
CA THR A 117 -7.70 30.79 17.42
C THR A 117 -8.63 30.32 16.29
N SER A 118 -8.31 30.72 15.06
CA SER A 118 -9.03 30.28 13.85
C SER A 118 -8.96 28.77 13.61
N SER A 119 -7.99 28.07 14.23
CA SER A 119 -7.89 26.62 14.22
C SER A 119 -8.89 25.92 15.16
N ALA A 120 -9.36 26.58 16.22
CA ALA A 120 -10.24 25.96 17.22
C ALA A 120 -11.55 25.42 16.62
N VAL A 121 -12.09 26.07 15.58
CA VAL A 121 -13.31 25.61 14.86
C VAL A 121 -13.08 24.35 14.02
N LYS A 122 -11.82 23.93 13.82
CA LYS A 122 -11.44 22.70 13.10
C LYS A 122 -11.06 21.56 14.05
N ARG A 123 -10.77 21.85 15.31
CA ARG A 123 -10.30 20.87 16.30
C ARG A 123 -11.51 20.22 16.97
N GLN A 124 -11.76 18.95 16.67
CA GLN A 124 -12.87 18.19 17.26
C GLN A 124 -12.48 17.64 18.64
N ILE A 125 -13.37 17.81 19.60
CA ILE A 125 -13.31 17.28 20.97
C ILE A 125 -14.42 16.24 21.09
N ARG A 126 -14.04 15.03 21.49
CA ARG A 126 -15.01 13.99 21.84
C ARG A 126 -15.67 14.37 23.16
N ARG A 127 -16.99 14.57 23.15
CA ARG A 127 -17.79 14.90 24.33
C ARG A 127 -18.29 13.66 25.04
N PHE A 128 -18.52 13.76 26.35
CA PHE A 128 -19.19 12.70 27.11
C PHE A 128 -20.71 12.71 26.93
N ASP A 129 -21.28 13.88 26.63
CA ASP A 129 -22.71 14.17 26.64
C ASP A 129 -23.32 14.38 25.23
N GLY A 130 -22.58 14.02 24.17
CA GLY A 130 -23.06 14.26 22.80
C GLY A 130 -22.06 13.86 21.69
N PRO A 131 -22.37 14.21 20.43
CA PRO A 131 -21.45 14.02 19.31
C PRO A 131 -20.16 14.84 19.50
N ASP A 132 -19.11 14.47 18.77
CA ASP A 132 -17.86 15.22 18.72
C ASP A 132 -18.16 16.67 18.30
N GLU A 133 -17.57 17.63 19.01
CA GLU A 133 -17.79 19.06 18.77
C GLU A 133 -16.48 19.83 18.70
N ASN A 134 -16.49 20.94 17.97
CA ASN A 134 -15.28 21.75 17.83
C ASN A 134 -14.93 22.49 19.15
N ALA A 135 -13.64 22.74 19.37
CA ALA A 135 -13.14 23.35 20.61
C ALA A 135 -13.74 24.74 20.90
N TYR A 136 -14.06 25.51 19.85
CA TYR A 136 -14.73 26.82 19.99
C TYR A 136 -16.13 26.66 20.61
N THR A 137 -16.93 25.75 20.07
CA THR A 137 -18.28 25.46 20.59
C THR A 137 -18.22 24.95 22.02
N VAL A 138 -17.30 24.04 22.35
CA VAL A 138 -17.19 23.50 23.72
C VAL A 138 -16.78 24.59 24.72
N LEU A 139 -15.81 25.45 24.38
CA LEU A 139 -15.42 26.59 25.21
C LEU A 139 -16.57 27.59 25.40
N GLY A 140 -17.33 27.87 24.33
CA GLY A 140 -18.54 28.70 24.38
C GLY A 140 -19.54 28.22 25.41
N LEU A 141 -19.92 26.95 25.31
CA LEU A 141 -20.87 26.32 26.23
C LEU A 141 -20.34 26.27 27.67
N ALA A 142 -19.05 26.01 27.84
CA ALA A 142 -18.42 25.98 29.16
C ALA A 142 -18.46 27.36 29.84
N ILE A 143 -18.20 28.45 29.10
CA ILE A 143 -18.29 29.83 29.62
C ILE A 143 -19.73 30.19 29.95
N PHE A 144 -20.69 29.85 29.09
CA PHE A 144 -22.12 30.05 29.40
C PHE A 144 -22.56 29.24 30.61
N ASN A 145 -22.02 28.03 30.83
CA ASN A 145 -22.38 27.27 32.01
C ASN A 145 -21.67 27.79 33.28
N HIS A 146 -20.45 28.31 33.16
CA HIS A 146 -19.69 28.78 34.30
C HIS A 146 -20.27 30.08 34.88
N PHE A 147 -20.55 31.08 34.03
CA PHE A 147 -21.04 32.40 34.45
C PHE A 147 -22.56 32.50 34.30
N ASP A 148 -23.28 32.32 35.39
CA ASP A 148 -24.75 32.44 35.47
C ASP A 148 -25.26 33.89 35.42
N THR A 149 -24.38 34.87 35.62
CA THR A 149 -24.71 36.32 35.59
C THR A 149 -24.68 36.95 34.20
N LEU A 150 -24.29 36.22 33.16
CA LEU A 150 -24.27 36.76 31.80
C LEU A 150 -25.68 37.16 31.36
N GLU A 151 -25.79 38.33 30.75
CA GLU A 151 -27.02 38.85 30.14
C GLU A 151 -26.94 38.83 28.60
N TRP A 152 -25.72 38.96 28.05
CA TRP A 152 -25.48 39.00 26.61
C TRP A 152 -24.17 38.34 26.18
N THR A 153 -24.14 37.92 24.91
CA THR A 153 -22.96 37.40 24.22
C THR A 153 -22.85 38.07 22.85
N ARG A 154 -21.65 38.56 22.49
CA ARG A 154 -21.46 39.28 21.22
C ARG A 154 -20.30 38.77 20.38
N TRP A 155 -20.50 38.77 19.07
CA TRP A 155 -19.47 38.52 18.05
C TRP A 155 -19.28 39.78 17.20
N ALA A 156 -18.03 40.11 16.91
CA ALA A 156 -17.69 41.21 16.00
C ALA A 156 -18.23 41.04 14.57
N SER A 157 -18.51 39.80 14.17
CA SER A 157 -19.03 39.46 12.86
C SER A 157 -20.54 39.67 12.82
N ASP A 158 -21.05 40.25 11.73
CA ASP A 158 -22.49 40.21 11.43
C ASP A 158 -23.00 38.76 11.32
N ILE A 159 -24.31 38.57 11.43
CA ILE A 159 -24.95 37.25 11.49
C ILE A 159 -24.63 36.39 10.26
N SER A 160 -24.49 37.02 9.08
CA SER A 160 -24.17 36.33 7.83
C SER A 160 -22.71 35.87 7.78
N ARG A 161 -21.79 36.62 8.39
CA ARG A 161 -20.37 36.26 8.51
C ARG A 161 -20.15 35.21 9.58
N ALA A 162 -20.85 35.31 10.70
CA ALA A 162 -20.82 34.31 11.76
C ALA A 162 -21.31 32.95 11.25
N ALA A 163 -22.41 32.92 10.47
CA ALA A 163 -22.97 31.71 9.84
C ALA A 163 -22.00 30.95 8.90
N ARG A 164 -20.86 31.56 8.51
CA ARG A 164 -19.84 30.94 7.65
C ARG A 164 -18.86 30.07 8.43
N ASP A 165 -18.84 30.18 9.75
CA ASP A 165 -17.92 29.46 10.60
C ASP A 165 -18.46 28.07 10.93
N ASN A 166 -17.57 27.10 11.03
CA ASN A 166 -17.92 25.74 11.41
C ASN A 166 -18.13 25.59 12.94
N VAL A 167 -18.76 26.60 13.55
CA VAL A 167 -19.20 26.61 14.94
C VAL A 167 -20.63 26.07 14.95
N ASN A 168 -20.95 25.18 15.90
CA ASN A 168 -22.33 24.72 16.06
C ASN A 168 -23.18 25.81 16.74
N TYR A 169 -23.57 26.81 15.94
CA TYR A 169 -24.41 27.92 16.41
C TYR A 169 -25.80 27.45 16.84
N SER A 170 -26.30 26.32 16.34
CA SER A 170 -27.58 25.77 16.80
C SER A 170 -27.51 25.38 18.28
N LEU A 171 -26.38 24.83 18.73
CA LEU A 171 -26.18 24.46 20.13
C LEU A 171 -25.96 25.69 21.02
N ILE A 172 -25.16 26.65 20.55
CA ILE A 172 -24.98 27.94 21.24
C ILE A 172 -26.32 28.68 21.36
N HIS A 173 -27.10 28.74 20.28
CA HIS A 173 -28.39 29.39 20.25
C HIS A 173 -29.37 28.74 21.22
N ARG A 174 -29.45 27.41 21.27
CA ARG A 174 -30.27 26.70 22.27
C ARG A 174 -29.83 27.04 23.70
N THR A 175 -28.54 27.04 23.99
CA THR A 175 -28.06 27.40 25.34
C THR A 175 -28.37 28.86 25.69
N CYS A 176 -28.25 29.79 24.73
CA CYS A 176 -28.67 31.17 24.93
C CYS A 176 -30.20 31.29 25.12
N GLU A 177 -31.00 30.49 24.39
CA GLU A 177 -32.45 30.41 24.53
C GLU A 177 -32.84 29.95 25.94
N ASP A 178 -32.26 28.84 26.39
CA ASP A 178 -32.50 28.25 27.72
C ASP A 178 -32.10 29.20 28.86
N ARG A 179 -31.06 30.02 28.63
CA ARG A 179 -30.52 30.97 29.62
C ARG A 179 -31.06 32.40 29.49
N GLY A 180 -31.84 32.70 28.46
CA GLY A 180 -32.30 34.07 28.18
C GLY A 180 -31.20 35.05 27.78
N LEU A 181 -30.07 34.57 27.24
CA LEU A 181 -28.93 35.41 26.84
C LEU A 181 -29.19 36.10 25.50
N LEU A 182 -29.02 37.42 25.45
CA LEU A 182 -29.08 38.17 24.19
C LEU A 182 -27.86 37.85 23.31
N MET A 183 -28.08 37.65 22.01
CA MET A 183 -27.04 37.33 21.04
C MET A 183 -26.80 38.51 20.11
N THR A 184 -25.62 39.12 20.18
CA THR A 184 -25.26 40.27 19.33
C THR A 184 -24.28 39.85 18.23
N PHE A 185 -24.60 40.17 16.98
CA PHE A 185 -23.74 39.93 15.82
C PHE A 185 -23.49 41.26 15.10
N GLY A 186 -22.24 41.73 15.13
CA GLY A 186 -21.91 43.10 14.72
C GLY A 186 -22.63 44.10 15.63
N THR A 187 -23.42 44.99 15.06
CA THR A 187 -24.19 45.99 15.83
C THR A 187 -25.63 45.56 16.12
N ALA A 188 -26.08 44.40 15.62
CA ALA A 188 -27.44 43.93 15.80
C ALA A 188 -27.54 42.96 16.98
N THR A 189 -28.48 43.20 17.89
CA THR A 189 -28.76 42.34 19.05
C THR A 189 -30.06 41.60 18.82
N HIS A 190 -30.03 40.28 19.05
CA HIS A 190 -31.13 39.37 18.81
C HIS A 190 -31.53 38.67 20.10
N HIS A 191 -32.83 38.58 20.35
CA HIS A 191 -33.39 37.77 21.42
C HIS A 191 -33.57 36.32 20.91
N PRO A 192 -32.99 35.30 21.57
CA PRO A 192 -32.92 33.94 21.04
C PRO A 192 -34.30 33.30 20.77
N VAL A 193 -35.31 33.64 21.58
CA VAL A 193 -36.71 33.19 21.37
C VAL A 193 -37.45 34.00 20.29
N ARG A 194 -37.42 35.34 20.34
CA ARG A 194 -38.23 36.21 19.47
C ARG A 194 -37.67 36.28 18.05
N ASP A 195 -36.35 36.29 17.91
CA ASP A 195 -35.66 36.45 16.63
C ASP A 195 -35.17 35.10 16.06
N ARG A 196 -35.88 34.01 16.39
CA ARG A 196 -35.52 32.64 16.02
C ARG A 196 -35.37 32.46 14.50
N GLU A 197 -36.18 33.13 13.71
CA GLU A 197 -36.10 33.09 12.24
C GLU A 197 -34.83 33.80 11.71
N ALA A 198 -34.48 34.95 12.29
CA ALA A 198 -33.24 35.65 11.94
C ALA A 198 -32.01 34.83 12.35
N LEU A 199 -32.05 34.20 13.53
CA LEU A 199 -30.97 33.34 14.05
C LEU A 199 -30.87 31.98 13.33
N ALA A 200 -31.95 31.50 12.68
CA ALA A 200 -31.92 30.28 11.87
C ALA A 200 -30.91 30.36 10.71
N ILE A 201 -30.56 31.57 10.26
CA ILE A 201 -29.52 31.86 9.26
C ILE A 201 -28.16 31.25 9.64
N LEU A 202 -27.85 31.20 10.94
CA LEU A 202 -26.58 30.69 11.50
C LEU A 202 -26.33 29.18 11.23
N GLY A 203 -27.31 28.45 10.70
CA GLY A 203 -27.19 27.05 10.29
C GLY A 203 -27.53 26.74 8.81
N VAL A 204 -28.04 27.72 8.05
CA VAL A 204 -28.60 27.51 6.70
C VAL A 204 -27.61 27.86 5.57
N PHE A 205 -26.75 28.87 5.77
CA PHE A 205 -25.90 29.42 4.71
C PHE A 205 -24.69 28.56 4.30
N GLY A 206 -24.46 27.42 4.98
CA GLY A 206 -23.35 26.52 4.66
C GLY A 206 -23.46 25.74 3.34
N LYS A 207 -24.61 25.77 2.62
CA LYS A 207 -24.82 24.93 1.42
C LYS A 207 -25.36 25.60 0.15
N LYS A 208 -26.20 26.65 0.23
CA LYS A 208 -26.84 27.28 -0.95
C LYS A 208 -26.09 28.53 -1.48
N ASP A 209 -25.48 29.32 -0.59
CA ASP A 209 -24.70 30.54 -0.93
C ASP A 209 -23.31 30.24 -1.52
N ASP A 210 -22.91 28.98 -1.57
CA ASP A 210 -21.55 28.58 -1.95
C ASP A 210 -21.33 28.64 -3.47
N TYR A 211 -22.35 28.38 -4.31
CA TYR A 211 -22.19 28.36 -5.76
C TYR A 211 -21.99 29.76 -6.37
N GLU A 212 -22.93 30.69 -6.16
CA GLU A 212 -22.87 32.06 -6.72
C GLU A 212 -21.66 32.83 -6.17
N ARG A 213 -21.32 32.60 -4.90
CA ARG A 213 -20.12 33.16 -4.28
C ARG A 213 -18.85 32.59 -4.88
N ARG A 214 -18.72 31.26 -5.06
CA ARG A 214 -17.57 30.65 -5.75
C ARG A 214 -17.46 31.19 -7.17
N GLN A 215 -18.57 31.31 -7.88
CA GLN A 215 -18.61 31.92 -9.21
C GLN A 215 -18.06 33.35 -9.23
N LYS A 216 -18.51 34.21 -8.30
CA LYS A 216 -18.04 35.59 -8.18
C LYS A 216 -16.58 35.69 -7.73
N LEU A 217 -16.16 34.89 -6.75
CA LEU A 217 -14.79 34.90 -6.20
C LEU A 217 -13.78 34.31 -7.19
N THR A 218 -14.07 33.14 -7.75
CA THR A 218 -13.23 32.51 -8.76
C THR A 218 -13.14 33.37 -10.01
N GLY A 219 -14.27 33.90 -10.50
CA GLY A 219 -14.26 34.85 -11.62
C GLY A 219 -13.47 36.13 -11.33
N THR A 220 -13.59 36.70 -10.12
CA THR A 220 -12.83 37.90 -9.74
C THR A 220 -11.33 37.62 -9.63
N ASN A 221 -10.93 36.46 -9.10
CA ASN A 221 -9.53 36.08 -8.97
C ASN A 221 -8.90 35.73 -10.32
N VAL A 222 -9.62 35.04 -11.19
CA VAL A 222 -9.19 34.74 -12.56
C VAL A 222 -8.98 36.05 -13.33
N GLN A 223 -9.96 36.97 -13.27
CA GLN A 223 -9.84 38.26 -13.95
C GLN A 223 -8.64 39.08 -13.44
N LYS A 224 -8.50 39.21 -12.11
CA LYS A 224 -7.36 39.90 -11.48
C LYS A 224 -6.01 39.37 -11.96
N ALA A 225 -5.90 38.04 -12.06
CA ALA A 225 -4.68 37.40 -12.53
C ALA A 225 -4.44 37.61 -14.03
N LYS A 226 -5.49 37.55 -14.87
CA LYS A 226 -5.40 37.88 -16.31
C LYS A 226 -4.97 39.33 -16.54
N ASP A 227 -5.44 40.26 -15.71
CA ASP A 227 -5.12 41.69 -15.80
C ASP A 227 -3.70 42.03 -15.29
N GLY A 228 -2.87 41.03 -14.96
CA GLY A 228 -1.47 41.22 -14.53
C GLY A 228 -1.26 41.21 -13.01
N GLY A 229 -2.29 40.88 -12.24
CA GLY A 229 -2.19 40.72 -10.79
C GLY A 229 -1.44 39.46 -10.36
N ALA A 230 -0.81 39.50 -9.19
CA ALA A 230 -0.19 38.35 -8.55
C ALA A 230 -1.26 37.49 -7.84
N PRO A 231 -1.56 36.25 -8.31
CA PRO A 231 -2.57 35.40 -7.69
C PRO A 231 -2.04 34.62 -6.47
N ARG A 232 -0.81 34.88 -6.05
CA ARG A 232 -0.07 34.14 -5.03
C ARG A 232 0.45 35.06 -3.93
N SER A 233 0.68 34.49 -2.76
CA SER A 233 1.43 35.19 -1.72
C SER A 233 2.87 35.39 -2.17
N GLU A 234 3.54 36.40 -1.61
CA GLU A 234 4.91 36.77 -1.96
C GLU A 234 5.90 35.60 -1.83
N ASN A 235 5.77 34.81 -0.76
CA ASN A 235 6.58 33.60 -0.52
C ASN A 235 6.30 32.45 -1.51
N GLN A 236 5.31 32.59 -2.39
CA GLN A 236 4.94 31.63 -3.42
C GLN A 236 5.16 32.17 -4.86
N MET A 237 5.60 33.42 -4.99
CA MET A 237 5.99 34.00 -6.27
C MET A 237 7.33 33.42 -6.73
N ALA A 238 7.56 33.41 -8.05
CA ALA A 238 8.86 33.02 -8.60
C ALA A 238 9.98 33.89 -8.01
N HIS A 239 11.17 33.31 -7.82
CA HIS A 239 12.34 34.04 -7.37
C HIS A 239 12.63 35.24 -8.28
N GLY A 240 13.10 36.34 -7.69
CA GLY A 240 13.25 37.61 -8.41
C GLY A 240 11.97 38.45 -8.50
N TYR A 241 10.81 37.96 -8.06
CA TYR A 241 9.59 38.77 -7.99
C TYR A 241 9.09 38.96 -6.55
N ARG A 242 8.47 40.12 -6.29
CA ARG A 242 7.79 40.47 -5.04
C ARG A 242 6.47 41.21 -5.34
N HIS A 243 5.72 41.54 -4.29
CA HIS A 243 4.62 42.50 -4.43
C HIS A 243 5.19 43.92 -4.48
N ALA A 244 4.75 44.72 -5.45
CA ALA A 244 5.11 46.13 -5.57
C ALA A 244 4.85 46.88 -4.26
N ARG A 245 5.71 47.84 -3.95
CA ARG A 245 5.64 48.63 -2.70
C ARG A 245 5.42 50.10 -2.99
N HIS A 246 4.77 50.80 -2.06
CA HIS A 246 4.69 52.27 -2.15
C HIS A 246 6.08 52.87 -1.89
N PRO A 247 6.49 53.91 -2.64
CA PRO A 247 7.81 54.52 -2.48
C PRO A 247 8.12 54.87 -1.02
N GLY A 248 9.29 54.46 -0.53
CA GLY A 248 9.75 54.74 0.83
C GLY A 248 9.05 53.96 1.96
N THR A 249 8.23 52.94 1.64
CA THR A 249 7.54 52.13 2.66
C THR A 249 7.55 50.64 2.33
N ASP A 250 7.43 49.78 3.35
CA ASP A 250 7.21 48.35 3.16
C ASP A 250 5.74 48.00 2.84
N ARG A 251 4.88 48.97 2.56
CA ARG A 251 3.46 48.71 2.31
C ARG A 251 3.23 48.21 0.88
N ARG A 252 2.57 47.06 0.76
CA ARG A 252 2.19 46.45 -0.54
C ARG A 252 1.17 47.30 -1.28
N VAL A 253 1.39 47.47 -2.58
CA VAL A 253 0.43 48.08 -3.51
C VAL A 253 -0.64 47.05 -3.86
N LYS A 254 -1.90 47.42 -3.61
CA LYS A 254 -3.07 46.62 -3.98
C LYS A 254 -3.99 47.46 -4.88
N ASP A 255 -3.98 47.14 -6.16
CA ASP A 255 -4.88 47.71 -7.14
C ASP A 255 -6.28 47.11 -7.03
N ALA A 256 -7.31 47.92 -7.29
CA ALA A 256 -8.71 47.47 -7.20
C ALA A 256 -9.05 46.42 -8.27
N THR A 257 -8.49 46.58 -9.47
CA THR A 257 -8.77 45.76 -10.66
C THR A 257 -7.85 44.56 -10.79
N ARG A 258 -6.56 44.71 -10.43
CA ARG A 258 -5.51 43.68 -10.56
C ARG A 258 -5.17 43.00 -9.23
N GLY A 259 -5.56 43.56 -8.09
CA GLY A 259 -5.15 43.04 -6.79
C GLY A 259 -3.69 43.41 -6.47
N PHE A 260 -2.93 42.50 -5.87
CA PHE A 260 -1.52 42.77 -5.59
C PHE A 260 -0.71 42.78 -6.88
N MET A 261 0.09 43.83 -7.10
CA MET A 261 0.89 43.96 -8.31
C MET A 261 2.22 43.24 -8.16
N PRO A 262 2.63 42.39 -9.11
CA PRO A 262 3.99 41.84 -9.14
C PRO A 262 5.00 42.92 -9.54
N GLU A 263 6.18 42.87 -8.94
CA GLU A 263 7.33 43.71 -9.27
C GLU A 263 8.57 42.82 -9.36
N ALA A 264 9.35 42.98 -10.43
CA ALA A 264 10.63 42.31 -10.59
C ALA A 264 11.73 43.07 -9.83
N ILE A 265 12.56 42.33 -9.09
CA ILE A 265 13.54 42.86 -8.14
C ILE A 265 14.87 43.09 -8.86
N TRP A 266 15.29 44.35 -8.99
CA TRP A 266 16.54 44.74 -9.63
C TRP A 266 17.77 44.10 -8.95
N GLU A 267 17.78 44.06 -7.62
CA GLU A 267 18.89 43.54 -6.82
C GLU A 267 19.14 42.04 -7.05
N PHE A 268 18.16 41.31 -7.61
CA PHE A 268 18.28 39.88 -7.90
C PHE A 268 18.91 39.59 -9.27
N VAL A 269 19.08 40.60 -10.14
CA VAL A 269 19.66 40.45 -11.48
C VAL A 269 21.03 39.76 -11.48
N PRO A 270 22.05 40.21 -10.73
CA PRO A 270 23.37 39.58 -10.76
C PRO A 270 23.33 38.13 -10.26
N THR A 271 22.49 37.83 -9.27
CA THR A 271 22.31 36.48 -8.75
C THR A 271 21.67 35.55 -9.79
N LEU A 272 20.60 35.99 -10.46
CA LEU A 272 19.95 35.17 -11.49
C LEU A 272 20.88 34.91 -12.67
N GLN A 273 21.64 35.92 -13.11
CA GLN A 273 22.64 35.79 -14.18
C GLN A 273 23.71 34.75 -13.84
N ALA A 274 24.30 34.83 -12.64
CA ALA A 274 25.31 33.88 -12.19
C ALA A 274 24.76 32.44 -12.14
N LEU A 275 23.56 32.27 -11.58
CA LEU A 275 22.90 30.97 -11.45
C LEU A 275 22.55 30.37 -12.82
N VAL A 276 21.96 31.14 -13.74
CA VAL A 276 21.59 30.63 -15.07
C VAL A 276 22.84 30.26 -15.87
N GLN A 277 23.90 31.09 -15.81
CA GLN A 277 25.17 30.80 -16.49
C GLN A 277 25.81 29.51 -15.95
N ALA A 278 25.85 29.32 -14.63
CA ALA A 278 26.36 28.11 -14.01
C ALA A 278 25.53 26.86 -14.40
N ALA A 279 24.22 27.01 -14.56
CA ALA A 279 23.33 25.93 -14.94
C ALA A 279 23.46 25.48 -16.41
N VAL A 280 24.06 26.26 -17.30
CA VAL A 280 24.25 25.87 -18.71
C VAL A 280 25.70 25.61 -19.09
N GLN A 281 26.64 25.80 -18.17
CA GLN A 281 28.05 25.61 -18.43
C GLN A 281 28.36 24.14 -18.74
N THR A 282 29.01 23.90 -19.87
CA THR A 282 29.47 22.57 -20.33
C THR A 282 30.99 22.52 -20.42
N ASP A 283 31.56 21.34 -20.19
CA ASP A 283 32.98 21.06 -20.47
C ASP A 283 33.22 20.84 -21.98
N GLU A 284 34.48 20.59 -22.35
CA GLU A 284 34.90 20.32 -23.73
C GLU A 284 34.22 19.08 -24.34
N SER A 285 33.69 18.18 -23.50
CA SER A 285 32.96 16.97 -23.93
C SER A 285 31.45 17.20 -24.08
N GLY A 286 30.97 18.43 -23.85
CA GLY A 286 29.56 18.78 -23.90
C GLY A 286 28.77 18.34 -22.67
N ARG A 287 29.43 17.90 -21.59
CA ARG A 287 28.77 17.53 -20.32
C ARG A 287 28.60 18.75 -19.43
N TYR A 288 27.46 18.87 -18.77
CA TYR A 288 27.22 19.96 -17.83
C TYR A 288 28.16 19.89 -16.63
N VAL A 289 28.94 20.95 -16.41
CA VAL A 289 29.94 21.06 -15.34
C VAL A 289 29.24 21.10 -13.97
N THR A 290 28.14 21.85 -13.89
CA THR A 290 27.38 22.03 -12.65
C THR A 290 26.27 21.00 -12.56
N SER A 291 26.42 20.00 -11.68
CA SER A 291 25.32 19.08 -11.32
C SER A 291 24.20 19.80 -10.56
N TRP A 292 22.97 19.30 -10.55
CA TRP A 292 21.89 19.93 -9.76
C TRP A 292 22.11 19.84 -8.23
N ARG A 293 22.92 18.87 -7.78
CA ARG A 293 23.38 18.83 -6.38
C ARG A 293 24.25 20.05 -6.09
N GLU A 294 25.26 20.28 -6.92
CA GLU A 294 26.15 21.44 -6.81
C GLU A 294 25.41 22.76 -6.99
N PHE A 295 24.42 22.79 -7.88
CA PHE A 295 23.54 23.93 -8.06
C PHE A 295 22.80 24.32 -6.75
N THR A 296 22.43 23.34 -5.93
CA THR A 296 21.78 23.60 -4.64
C THR A 296 22.71 24.30 -3.65
N ARG A 297 24.01 23.98 -3.69
CA ARG A 297 25.04 24.69 -2.94
C ARG A 297 25.18 26.13 -3.44
N LEU A 298 25.21 26.35 -4.76
CA LEU A 298 25.25 27.70 -5.33
C LEU A 298 24.06 28.56 -4.89
N LEU A 299 22.85 28.00 -4.81
CA LEU A 299 21.70 28.72 -4.24
C LEU A 299 21.91 29.14 -2.78
N ALA A 300 22.64 28.36 -1.98
CA ALA A 300 23.01 28.72 -0.62
C ALA A 300 24.13 29.77 -0.56
N VAL A 301 25.13 29.69 -1.44
CA VAL A 301 26.22 30.70 -1.55
C VAL A 301 25.66 32.07 -1.92
N HIS A 302 24.68 32.11 -2.82
CA HIS A 302 24.00 33.35 -3.23
C HIS A 302 22.88 33.80 -2.27
N ASP A 303 22.77 33.19 -1.08
CA ASP A 303 21.76 33.49 -0.05
C ASP A 303 20.33 33.56 -0.60
N VAL A 304 20.00 32.68 -1.54
CA VAL A 304 18.66 32.62 -2.12
C VAL A 304 17.68 32.14 -1.03
N PRO A 305 16.54 32.82 -0.83
CA PRO A 305 15.54 32.34 0.13
C PRO A 305 14.77 31.15 -0.46
N ARG A 306 14.41 30.17 0.39
CA ARG A 306 13.47 29.12 -0.01
C ARG A 306 12.06 29.72 -0.03
N ARG A 307 11.26 29.31 -1.02
CA ARG A 307 9.89 29.80 -1.25
C ARG A 307 8.90 28.62 -1.28
N GLY A 308 7.76 28.72 -0.59
CA GLY A 308 6.75 27.65 -0.45
C GLY A 308 5.94 27.69 0.86
N GLN A 309 4.90 26.85 1.01
CA GLN A 309 4.02 26.83 2.21
C GLN A 309 4.61 26.13 3.45
N VAL A 310 5.74 25.42 3.32
CA VAL A 310 6.31 24.55 4.37
C VAL A 310 7.84 24.74 4.49
N ALA A 311 8.37 25.82 3.92
CA ALA A 311 9.81 26.05 3.89
C ALA A 311 10.18 27.12 4.92
N ASP A 312 10.54 26.69 6.13
CA ASP A 312 11.26 27.54 7.08
C ASP A 312 12.76 27.46 6.76
N GLY A 313 13.41 28.63 6.63
CA GLY A 313 14.86 28.78 6.44
C GLY A 313 15.34 29.02 4.99
N SER A 314 16.62 29.39 4.84
CA SER A 314 17.30 29.62 3.55
C SER A 314 17.80 28.31 2.92
N TYR A 315 18.33 28.34 1.68
CA TYR A 315 19.02 27.15 1.14
C TYR A 315 20.25 26.77 2.00
N ARG A 316 20.85 27.72 2.71
CA ARG A 316 21.96 27.50 3.64
C ARG A 316 21.59 26.56 4.78
N SER A 317 20.36 26.62 5.32
CA SER A 317 19.93 25.73 6.41
C SER A 317 19.85 24.25 6.02
N MET A 318 19.84 23.93 4.72
CA MET A 318 19.89 22.55 4.24
C MET A 318 21.27 21.89 4.41
N PHE A 319 22.32 22.68 4.64
CA PHE A 319 23.69 22.21 4.78
C PHE A 319 24.16 22.14 6.24
N GLY A 320 23.28 22.40 7.21
CA GLY A 320 23.62 22.37 8.63
C GLY A 320 24.78 23.32 8.97
N ASP A 321 25.81 22.80 9.63
CA ASP A 321 27.03 23.53 10.02
C ASP A 321 28.13 23.50 8.93
N ALA A 322 27.90 22.87 7.77
CA ALA A 322 28.89 22.80 6.71
C ALA A 322 29.12 24.18 6.07
N ASP A 323 30.38 24.50 5.74
CA ASP A 323 30.70 25.74 5.04
C ASP A 323 30.29 25.62 3.57
N VAL A 324 29.19 26.28 3.21
CA VAL A 324 28.65 26.27 1.85
C VAL A 324 29.60 26.88 0.82
N ASN A 325 30.60 27.67 1.22
CA ASN A 325 31.61 28.23 0.33
C ASN A 325 32.71 27.23 -0.03
N ASP A 326 32.89 26.17 0.77
CA ASP A 326 33.86 25.10 0.52
C ASP A 326 33.14 23.84 -0.03
N PRO A 327 33.32 23.50 -1.33
CA PRO A 327 32.75 22.29 -1.91
C PRO A 327 33.17 21.00 -1.21
N GLN A 328 34.36 20.96 -0.59
CA GLN A 328 34.84 19.77 0.12
C GLN A 328 34.11 19.59 1.46
N SER A 329 33.89 20.67 2.21
CA SER A 329 33.07 20.67 3.42
C SER A 329 31.65 20.11 3.17
N VAL A 330 31.01 20.53 2.08
CA VAL A 330 29.66 20.05 1.70
C VAL A 330 29.68 18.58 1.22
N ALA A 331 30.75 18.14 0.57
CA ALA A 331 30.89 16.75 0.13
C ALA A 331 31.13 15.78 1.29
N ALA A 332 31.80 16.22 2.35
CA ALA A 332 32.13 15.44 3.54
C ALA A 332 30.98 15.29 4.55
N ALA A 333 29.87 16.03 4.37
CA ALA A 333 28.69 15.91 5.21
C ALA A 333 27.86 14.66 4.86
N ASP A 334 28.08 13.56 5.58
CA ASP A 334 27.50 12.23 5.32
C ASP A 334 25.95 12.17 5.45
N ASP A 335 25.32 13.10 6.16
CA ASP A 335 23.87 13.10 6.42
C ASP A 335 23.03 13.72 5.28
N LEU A 336 23.66 14.26 4.24
CA LEU A 336 22.98 14.96 3.15
C LEU A 336 22.51 13.98 2.05
N ASP A 337 21.20 13.77 1.95
CA ASP A 337 20.57 13.02 0.86
C ASP A 337 20.85 13.71 -0.50
N GLY A 338 21.83 13.18 -1.25
CA GLY A 338 22.27 13.71 -2.53
C GLY A 338 21.15 13.80 -3.58
N ASP A 339 20.15 12.92 -3.51
CA ASP A 339 18.98 12.90 -4.40
C ASP A 339 17.93 13.94 -3.99
N ALA A 340 17.83 14.24 -2.69
CA ALA A 340 17.05 15.38 -2.22
C ALA A 340 17.65 16.70 -2.71
N LEU A 341 18.97 16.87 -2.59
CA LEU A 341 19.67 18.06 -3.10
C LEU A 341 19.50 18.21 -4.61
N TYR A 342 19.72 17.14 -5.39
CA TYR A 342 19.49 17.16 -6.84
C TYR A 342 18.09 17.68 -7.21
N ARG A 343 17.04 17.16 -6.54
CA ARG A 343 15.65 17.58 -6.82
C ARG A 343 15.39 19.02 -6.43
N VAL A 344 15.98 19.48 -5.33
CA VAL A 344 15.80 20.83 -4.81
C VAL A 344 16.46 21.86 -5.73
N GLY A 345 17.72 21.63 -6.15
CA GLY A 345 18.42 22.51 -7.09
C GLY A 345 17.66 22.64 -8.41
N ARG A 346 17.20 21.52 -8.98
CA ARG A 346 16.40 21.54 -10.21
C ARG A 346 15.08 22.30 -10.02
N SER A 347 14.41 22.14 -8.87
CA SER A 347 13.11 22.79 -8.58
C SER A 347 13.15 24.31 -8.55
N PHE A 348 14.33 24.92 -8.48
CA PHE A 348 14.49 26.37 -8.63
C PHE A 348 13.95 26.85 -9.98
N PHE A 349 14.24 26.12 -11.06
CA PHE A 349 13.87 26.48 -12.44
C PHE A 349 12.49 25.97 -12.87
N ILE A 350 12.03 24.85 -12.32
CA ILE A 350 10.85 24.13 -12.84
C ILE A 350 9.71 24.08 -11.84
N ASN A 351 8.53 23.74 -12.34
CA ASN A 351 7.40 23.30 -11.53
C ASN A 351 7.26 21.79 -11.58
N ASN A 352 7.70 21.12 -10.50
CA ASN A 352 7.63 19.66 -10.36
C ASN A 352 6.19 19.09 -10.38
N ASN A 353 5.16 19.93 -10.32
CA ASN A 353 3.77 19.48 -10.41
C ASN A 353 3.33 19.18 -11.85
N HIS A 354 4.00 19.73 -12.86
CA HIS A 354 3.75 19.43 -14.28
C HIS A 354 4.86 18.54 -14.84
N HIS A 355 4.54 17.77 -15.88
CA HIS A 355 5.45 16.78 -16.45
C HIS A 355 5.48 16.97 -17.96
N PRO A 356 6.64 17.32 -18.53
CA PRO A 356 6.80 17.44 -19.99
C PRO A 356 6.82 16.04 -20.64
N ARG A 357 6.69 16.00 -21.97
CA ARG A 357 6.84 14.78 -22.77
C ARG A 357 8.27 14.25 -22.67
N LEU A 358 8.44 12.93 -22.84
CA LEU A 358 9.78 12.33 -22.86
C LEU A 358 10.55 12.80 -24.09
N PRO A 359 11.90 12.87 -24.04
CA PRO A 359 12.71 13.34 -25.16
C PRO A 359 12.44 12.61 -26.48
N ALA A 360 12.14 11.31 -26.44
CA ALA A 360 11.82 10.50 -27.62
C ALA A 360 10.51 10.93 -28.31
N ASP A 361 9.50 11.35 -27.53
CA ASP A 361 8.19 11.75 -28.04
C ASP A 361 8.20 13.19 -28.58
N ARG A 362 9.15 14.02 -28.13
CA ARG A 362 9.29 15.42 -28.55
C ARG A 362 9.87 15.59 -29.95
N ALA A 363 10.66 14.63 -30.43
CA ALA A 363 11.28 14.70 -31.76
C ALA A 363 10.27 14.83 -32.91
N ALA A 364 8.98 14.54 -32.67
CA ALA A 364 7.90 14.61 -33.65
C ALA A 364 7.21 15.99 -33.73
N GLU A 365 7.34 16.87 -32.74
CA GLU A 365 6.65 18.17 -32.68
C GLU A 365 7.55 19.26 -32.05
N PRO A 366 7.96 20.31 -32.80
CA PRO A 366 8.98 21.25 -32.34
C PRO A 366 8.49 22.27 -31.29
N ASP A 367 7.18 22.53 -31.20
CA ASP A 367 6.63 23.54 -30.29
C ASP A 367 6.41 23.00 -28.86
N LEU A 368 6.63 23.86 -27.86
CA LEU A 368 6.35 23.53 -26.46
C LEU A 368 4.84 23.38 -26.22
N THR A 369 4.42 22.22 -25.75
CA THR A 369 3.06 21.97 -25.27
C THR A 369 2.72 22.83 -24.06
N LEU A 370 1.42 22.94 -23.75
CA LEU A 370 0.96 23.56 -22.51
C LEU A 370 1.58 22.93 -21.26
N GLU A 371 1.71 21.59 -21.21
CA GLU A 371 2.33 20.90 -20.07
C GLU A 371 3.82 21.24 -19.91
N GLU A 372 4.56 21.34 -21.03
CA GLU A 372 5.96 21.76 -21.06
C GLU A 372 6.12 23.24 -20.64
N ARG A 373 5.25 24.13 -21.15
CA ARG A 373 5.25 25.54 -20.74
C ARG A 373 4.96 25.69 -19.24
N LEU A 374 4.03 24.90 -18.69
CA LEU A 374 3.71 24.91 -17.26
C LEU A 374 4.81 24.31 -16.38
N TYR A 375 5.53 23.32 -16.90
CA TYR A 375 6.73 22.77 -16.28
C TYR A 375 7.85 23.80 -16.22
N LEU A 376 8.05 24.55 -17.30
CA LEU A 376 9.08 25.58 -17.45
C LEU A 376 8.63 27.00 -17.03
N HIS A 377 7.47 27.14 -16.36
CA HIS A 377 6.85 28.47 -16.21
C HIS A 377 7.73 29.53 -15.56
N LYS A 378 8.69 29.14 -14.70
CA LYS A 378 9.58 30.11 -14.03
C LYS A 378 10.64 30.61 -15.00
N VAL A 379 11.26 29.70 -15.75
CA VAL A 379 12.21 30.03 -16.82
C VAL A 379 11.53 30.86 -17.91
N LEU A 380 10.31 30.47 -18.32
CA LEU A 380 9.56 31.25 -19.30
C LEU A 380 9.16 32.64 -18.78
N LEU A 381 8.83 32.76 -17.50
CA LEU A 381 8.62 34.06 -16.86
C LEU A 381 9.89 34.93 -16.91
N TRP A 382 11.05 34.39 -16.54
CA TRP A 382 12.31 35.14 -16.58
C TRP A 382 12.75 35.48 -18.01
N LYS A 383 12.51 34.58 -18.98
CA LYS A 383 12.84 34.80 -20.39
C LYS A 383 11.91 35.84 -21.05
N THR A 384 10.59 35.71 -20.85
CA THR A 384 9.58 36.43 -21.65
C THR A 384 8.81 37.50 -20.87
N GLY A 385 8.98 37.59 -19.55
CA GLY A 385 8.19 38.48 -18.69
C GLY A 385 6.72 38.06 -18.56
N THR A 386 6.35 36.88 -19.06
CA THR A 386 4.97 36.38 -19.05
C THR A 386 4.80 35.29 -18.00
N PHE A 387 3.93 35.55 -17.03
CA PHE A 387 3.54 34.60 -16.01
C PHE A 387 2.45 33.66 -16.52
N LEU A 388 2.74 32.36 -16.43
CA LEU A 388 1.85 31.29 -16.82
C LEU A 388 1.38 30.51 -15.58
N TYR A 389 0.06 30.39 -15.41
CA TYR A 389 -0.55 29.72 -14.27
C TYR A 389 -1.87 29.03 -14.62
N ILE A 390 -2.08 27.87 -14.01
CA ILE A 390 -3.38 27.19 -14.00
C ILE A 390 -4.09 27.48 -12.67
N ARG A 391 -5.33 27.94 -12.76
CA ARG A 391 -6.25 28.04 -11.63
C ARG A 391 -7.29 26.93 -11.74
N GLU A 392 -7.30 25.99 -10.79
CA GLU A 392 -8.38 25.01 -10.69
C GLU A 392 -9.72 25.73 -10.50
N ASN A 393 -10.75 25.28 -11.21
CA ASN A 393 -12.11 25.74 -11.01
C ASN A 393 -12.73 24.99 -9.82
N ASP A 394 -13.40 25.71 -8.94
CA ASP A 394 -14.07 25.17 -7.76
C ASP A 394 -15.59 25.10 -7.91
N ILE A 395 -16.08 25.45 -9.11
CA ILE A 395 -17.48 25.43 -9.51
C ILE A 395 -17.76 24.14 -10.28
N ARG A 396 -18.74 23.37 -9.81
CA ARG A 396 -19.12 22.09 -10.42
C ARG A 396 -20.01 22.33 -11.64
N GLY A 397 -19.70 21.66 -12.75
CA GLY A 397 -20.53 21.61 -13.96
C GLY A 397 -19.83 22.15 -15.20
N ARG A 398 -20.00 21.45 -16.33
CA ARG A 398 -19.32 21.78 -17.60
C ARG A 398 -19.75 23.09 -18.26
N HIS A 399 -20.90 23.60 -17.83
CA HIS A 399 -21.49 24.86 -18.31
C HIS A 399 -21.25 26.02 -17.32
N ALA A 400 -20.53 25.79 -16.22
CA ALA A 400 -20.25 26.83 -15.25
C ALA A 400 -19.28 27.87 -15.84
N GLU A 401 -19.74 29.12 -15.93
CA GLU A 401 -18.94 30.25 -16.39
C GLU A 401 -18.53 31.12 -15.21
N ALA A 402 -17.25 31.50 -15.13
CA ALA A 402 -16.76 32.43 -14.13
C ALA A 402 -16.44 33.77 -14.80
N LYS A 403 -17.34 34.78 -14.65
CA LYS A 403 -17.25 36.08 -15.35
C LYS A 403 -17.11 35.97 -16.89
N GLY A 404 -17.87 35.08 -17.52
CA GLY A 404 -17.87 34.90 -18.98
C GLY A 404 -16.72 34.04 -19.53
N GLU A 405 -15.85 33.53 -18.66
CA GLU A 405 -14.79 32.58 -19.03
C GLU A 405 -15.23 31.15 -18.74
N ARG A 406 -14.93 30.25 -19.69
CA ARG A 406 -15.21 28.81 -19.55
C ARG A 406 -13.95 28.04 -19.13
N PRO A 407 -14.04 27.16 -18.13
CA PRO A 407 -12.92 26.31 -17.76
C PRO A 407 -12.64 25.26 -18.86
N VAL A 408 -11.37 24.89 -18.99
CA VAL A 408 -10.89 23.79 -19.82
C VAL A 408 -10.93 22.50 -19.01
N PHE A 409 -11.44 21.41 -19.60
CA PHE A 409 -11.61 20.13 -18.91
C PHE A 409 -10.54 19.12 -19.33
N ARG A 410 -10.00 18.34 -18.38
CA ARG A 410 -8.93 17.36 -18.61
C ARG A 410 -9.39 16.03 -19.21
N GLY A 411 -10.70 15.81 -19.31
CA GLY A 411 -11.31 14.59 -19.82
C GLY A 411 -12.81 14.56 -19.56
N PRO A 412 -13.56 13.54 -20.02
CA PRO A 412 -15.03 13.48 -19.95
C PRO A 412 -15.61 13.36 -18.53
N MET A 413 -14.81 12.93 -17.56
CA MET A 413 -15.21 12.79 -16.15
C MET A 413 -14.76 13.96 -15.26
N ASP A 414 -14.02 14.93 -15.82
CA ASP A 414 -13.64 16.14 -15.11
C ASP A 414 -14.85 17.09 -15.07
N GLU A 415 -15.44 17.26 -13.89
CA GLU A 415 -16.63 18.10 -13.67
C GLU A 415 -16.29 19.53 -13.25
N PHE A 416 -15.02 19.81 -12.98
CA PHE A 416 -14.55 21.09 -12.46
C PHE A 416 -13.74 21.84 -13.52
N GLY A 417 -12.76 21.19 -14.15
CA GLY A 417 -11.90 21.85 -15.14
C GLY A 417 -10.98 22.92 -14.51
N TYR A 418 -10.33 23.71 -15.35
CA TYR A 418 -9.36 24.72 -14.92
C TYR A 418 -9.32 25.94 -15.86
N PHE A 419 -8.84 27.07 -15.35
CA PHE A 419 -8.60 28.29 -16.13
C PHE A 419 -7.12 28.43 -16.45
N HIS A 420 -6.83 28.72 -17.72
CA HIS A 420 -5.51 29.07 -18.20
C HIS A 420 -5.31 30.58 -18.09
N ILE A 421 -4.25 31.00 -17.41
CA ILE A 421 -3.94 32.42 -17.20
C ILE A 421 -2.53 32.67 -17.70
N GLU A 422 -2.44 33.55 -18.69
CA GLU A 422 -1.19 34.16 -19.17
C GLU A 422 -1.30 35.66 -18.91
N SER A 423 -0.29 36.24 -18.26
CA SER A 423 -0.29 37.65 -17.89
C SER A 423 1.12 38.22 -17.90
N ARG A 424 1.30 39.47 -18.35
CA ARG A 424 2.61 40.14 -18.34
C ARG A 424 2.92 40.62 -16.93
N TRP A 425 4.03 40.15 -16.37
CA TRP A 425 4.60 40.63 -15.10
C TRP A 425 5.80 41.56 -15.33
N GLY A 426 6.35 41.59 -16.55
CA GLY A 426 7.46 42.48 -16.91
C GLY A 426 8.81 42.02 -16.37
N PHE A 427 9.79 42.90 -16.50
CA PHE A 427 11.20 42.67 -16.18
C PHE A 427 11.69 43.66 -15.12
N PRO A 428 12.86 43.43 -14.49
CA PRO A 428 13.48 44.42 -13.62
C PRO A 428 13.71 45.72 -14.40
N VAL A 429 13.44 46.86 -13.75
CA VAL A 429 13.69 48.19 -14.32
C VAL A 429 15.00 48.72 -13.76
N ASP A 430 15.88 49.21 -14.63
CA ASP A 430 17.12 49.85 -14.20
C ASP A 430 16.79 51.14 -13.42
N PRO A 431 17.24 51.26 -12.15
CA PRO A 431 16.92 52.42 -11.31
C PRO A 431 17.53 53.74 -11.82
N THR A 432 18.51 53.69 -12.72
CA THR A 432 19.22 54.84 -13.27
C THR A 432 18.62 55.31 -14.59
N THR A 433 18.29 54.38 -15.50
CA THR A 433 17.78 54.71 -16.84
C THR A 433 16.26 54.61 -16.96
N GLY A 434 15.60 53.86 -16.06
CA GLY A 434 14.17 53.59 -16.12
C GLY A 434 13.76 52.58 -17.20
N GLU A 435 14.72 51.93 -17.85
CA GLU A 435 14.46 50.95 -18.91
C GLU A 435 14.25 49.53 -18.35
N GLU A 436 13.37 48.74 -18.98
CA GLU A 436 13.17 47.32 -18.64
C GLU A 436 14.35 46.48 -19.14
N LEU A 437 14.96 45.70 -18.24
CA LEU A 437 16.01 44.76 -18.57
C LEU A 437 15.42 43.43 -19.09
N ILE A 438 15.07 43.41 -20.38
CA ILE A 438 14.44 42.26 -21.05
C ILE A 438 15.27 40.98 -20.83
N GLY A 439 14.58 39.88 -20.50
CA GLY A 439 15.21 38.58 -20.26
C GLY A 439 16.16 38.57 -19.05
N TRP A 440 16.03 39.55 -18.13
CA TRP A 440 16.96 39.78 -17.01
C TRP A 440 18.41 40.05 -17.47
N GLY A 441 18.59 40.52 -18.71
CA GLY A 441 19.90 40.77 -19.33
C GLY A 441 20.63 39.49 -19.74
N ILE A 442 19.97 38.33 -19.67
CA ILE A 442 20.51 37.04 -20.08
C ILE A 442 20.17 36.81 -21.56
N PRO A 443 21.15 36.50 -22.44
CA PRO A 443 20.89 36.26 -23.85
C PRO A 443 19.94 35.08 -24.10
N ASP A 444 19.07 35.17 -25.11
CA ASP A 444 18.10 34.12 -25.44
C ASP A 444 18.74 32.75 -25.68
N ALA A 445 19.91 32.70 -26.31
CA ALA A 445 20.65 31.46 -26.54
C ALA A 445 21.06 30.74 -25.24
N VAL A 446 21.25 31.48 -24.14
CA VAL A 446 21.54 30.92 -22.82
C VAL A 446 20.26 30.34 -22.20
N TRP A 447 19.13 31.03 -22.37
CA TRP A 447 17.83 30.51 -21.94
C TRP A 447 17.44 29.23 -22.68
N ASP A 448 17.69 29.17 -23.99
CA ASP A 448 17.38 28.00 -24.81
C ASP A 448 18.21 26.78 -24.39
N LYS A 449 19.51 26.96 -24.12
CA LYS A 449 20.36 25.91 -23.55
C LYS A 449 19.84 25.39 -22.20
N LEU A 450 19.34 26.29 -21.34
CA LEU A 450 18.76 25.89 -20.06
C LEU A 450 17.47 25.10 -20.24
N ILE A 451 16.58 25.56 -21.13
CA ILE A 451 15.34 24.87 -21.46
C ILE A 451 15.65 23.47 -22.00
N ASP A 452 16.60 23.36 -22.94
CA ASP A 452 17.03 22.09 -23.51
C ASP A 452 17.59 21.15 -22.45
N ARG A 453 18.46 21.64 -21.55
CA ARG A 453 18.95 20.85 -20.40
C ARG A 453 17.80 20.31 -19.56
N LEU A 454 16.88 21.19 -19.14
CA LEU A 454 15.79 20.83 -18.23
C LEU A 454 14.82 19.83 -18.83
N LEU A 455 14.57 19.91 -20.13
CA LEU A 455 13.72 18.98 -20.87
C LEU A 455 14.46 17.67 -21.19
N HIS A 456 15.75 17.71 -21.53
CA HIS A 456 16.55 16.51 -21.79
C HIS A 456 16.70 15.63 -20.53
N GLU A 457 16.87 16.26 -19.35
CA GLU A 457 16.98 15.55 -18.07
C GLU A 457 15.63 15.10 -17.49
N THR A 458 14.54 15.10 -18.26
CA THR A 458 13.23 14.62 -17.80
C THR A 458 13.24 13.10 -17.66
N ARG A 459 12.89 12.61 -16.47
CA ARG A 459 12.83 11.18 -16.17
C ARG A 459 11.40 10.67 -16.31
N PRO A 460 11.18 9.45 -16.85
CA PRO A 460 9.86 8.84 -16.87
C PRO A 460 9.33 8.66 -15.45
N ARG A 461 8.05 8.99 -15.26
CA ARG A 461 7.42 8.92 -13.95
C ARG A 461 7.07 7.47 -13.59
N ARG A 462 7.23 7.10 -12.30
CA ARG A 462 6.45 6.02 -11.69
C ARG A 462 4.99 6.50 -11.49
N PRO A 463 3.98 5.79 -11.97
CA PRO A 463 2.59 6.24 -11.90
C PRO A 463 2.14 6.42 -10.44
N ARG A 464 1.36 7.48 -10.15
CA ARG A 464 0.64 7.64 -8.87
C ARG A 464 -0.77 8.19 -9.13
N GLY A 465 -1.72 7.88 -8.24
CA GLY A 465 -3.12 8.33 -8.33
C GLY A 465 -3.95 7.51 -9.31
N GLY A 466 -5.12 8.00 -9.75
CA GLY A 466 -6.03 7.29 -10.68
C GLY A 466 -5.37 6.68 -11.93
N ARG A 467 -4.26 7.26 -12.41
CA ARG A 467 -3.45 6.69 -13.52
C ARG A 467 -2.65 5.42 -13.17
N SER A 468 -2.46 5.07 -11.89
CA SER A 468 -1.96 3.75 -11.49
C SER A 468 -2.99 2.63 -11.62
N HIS A 469 -4.27 2.98 -11.85
CA HIS A 469 -5.32 2.02 -12.19
C HIS A 469 -5.45 1.78 -13.71
N ALA A 470 -4.72 2.55 -14.52
CA ALA A 470 -4.71 2.43 -15.98
C ALA A 470 -3.51 1.63 -16.52
N THR A 471 -2.64 1.11 -15.65
CA THR A 471 -1.62 0.14 -16.08
C THR A 471 -2.27 -1.19 -16.41
N GLN A 472 -1.79 -1.87 -17.45
CA GLN A 472 -2.12 -3.28 -17.78
C GLN A 472 -1.74 -4.27 -16.65
N ARG A 473 -1.21 -3.79 -15.52
CA ARG A 473 -0.82 -4.57 -14.33
C ARG A 473 -1.61 -4.10 -13.12
N ARG A 474 -2.22 -5.06 -12.41
CA ARG A 474 -3.04 -4.92 -11.19
C ARG A 474 -2.46 -5.84 -10.11
N ARG A 475 -2.90 -5.68 -8.86
CA ARG A 475 -2.64 -6.67 -7.82
C ARG A 475 -3.21 -8.01 -8.27
N PHE A 476 -2.43 -9.08 -8.15
CA PHE A 476 -2.85 -10.39 -8.64
C PHE A 476 -4.00 -10.98 -7.83
N LEU A 477 -3.97 -10.83 -6.51
CA LEU A 477 -5.08 -11.21 -5.63
C LEU A 477 -5.70 -9.95 -5.03
N GLU A 478 -7.01 -9.86 -5.15
CA GLU A 478 -7.85 -8.79 -4.64
C GLU A 478 -9.29 -9.27 -4.50
N ASP A 479 -10.16 -8.43 -3.96
CA ASP A 479 -11.58 -8.75 -3.72
C ASP A 479 -11.82 -9.98 -2.83
N PHE A 480 -11.15 -10.00 -1.67
CA PHE A 480 -11.29 -11.06 -0.67
C PHE A 480 -12.66 -11.10 0.03
N GLY A 481 -13.59 -10.22 -0.34
CA GLY A 481 -14.93 -10.13 0.26
C GLY A 481 -14.96 -9.71 1.73
N THR A 482 -16.09 -10.02 2.37
CA THR A 482 -16.33 -9.84 3.81
C THR A 482 -16.88 -11.12 4.40
N TRP A 483 -16.53 -11.41 5.66
CA TRP A 483 -17.08 -12.56 6.39
C TRP A 483 -17.33 -12.21 7.85
N THR A 484 -18.15 -13.02 8.52
CA THR A 484 -18.45 -12.87 9.94
C THR A 484 -17.98 -14.06 10.74
N THR A 485 -17.54 -13.78 11.96
CA THR A 485 -17.29 -14.80 12.98
C THR A 485 -18.29 -14.62 14.12
N ASP A 486 -18.86 -15.73 14.55
CA ASP A 486 -19.85 -15.89 15.61
C ASP A 486 -19.21 -15.77 17.00
N GLY A 487 -18.94 -14.55 17.48
CA GLY A 487 -18.72 -14.20 18.90
C GLY A 487 -17.57 -14.89 19.68
N SER A 488 -16.98 -15.97 19.17
CA SER A 488 -15.98 -16.82 19.81
C SER A 488 -14.55 -16.30 19.61
N GLY A 489 -14.36 -15.40 18.65
CA GLY A 489 -13.12 -14.70 18.42
C GLY A 489 -12.98 -13.54 19.39
N ARG A 490 -12.16 -13.70 20.44
CA ARG A 490 -11.66 -12.59 21.27
C ARG A 490 -11.00 -11.55 20.35
N VAL A 491 -11.74 -10.53 19.95
CA VAL A 491 -11.13 -9.28 19.55
C VAL A 491 -10.62 -8.67 20.83
N LEU A 492 -9.30 -8.70 21.03
CA LEU A 492 -8.64 -7.78 21.95
C LEU A 492 -8.97 -6.37 21.46
N ALA A 493 -10.08 -5.84 21.94
CA ALA A 493 -10.33 -4.42 22.01
C ALA A 493 -9.22 -3.83 22.88
N ALA A 494 -8.92 -2.55 22.70
CA ALA A 494 -7.92 -1.86 23.49
C ALA A 494 -8.09 -2.16 25.00
N ALA A 495 -7.02 -2.07 25.78
CA ALA A 495 -6.91 -2.49 27.18
C ALA A 495 -7.98 -1.96 28.17
N ASN A 496 -8.99 -1.21 27.71
CA ASN A 496 -10.02 -0.54 28.49
C ASN A 496 -11.48 -0.79 28.02
N ASP A 497 -11.77 -1.67 27.04
CA ASP A 497 -13.15 -2.00 26.62
C ASP A 497 -13.60 -3.36 27.22
N GLU A 498 -14.78 -3.41 27.84
CA GLU A 498 -15.38 -4.66 28.34
C GLU A 498 -15.73 -5.63 27.18
N PRO A 499 -15.54 -6.95 27.36
CA PRO A 499 -15.86 -7.94 26.35
C PRO A 499 -17.37 -7.98 26.06
N ARG A 500 -17.76 -7.69 24.82
CA ARG A 500 -19.11 -7.96 24.31
C ARG A 500 -19.07 -9.13 23.32
N GLU A 501 -20.03 -10.04 23.46
CA GLU A 501 -20.25 -11.20 22.56
C GLU A 501 -20.88 -10.77 21.21
N ASP A 502 -20.44 -9.66 20.63
CA ASP A 502 -20.95 -9.21 19.34
C ASP A 502 -20.27 -10.00 18.21
N ALA A 503 -21.05 -10.44 17.21
CA ALA A 503 -20.49 -10.99 15.98
C ALA A 503 -19.51 -9.97 15.34
N VAL A 504 -18.37 -10.46 14.85
CA VAL A 504 -17.31 -9.60 14.29
C VAL A 504 -17.33 -9.72 12.78
N GLU A 505 -17.40 -8.58 12.09
CA GLU A 505 -17.23 -8.48 10.65
C GLU A 505 -15.75 -8.29 10.32
N TRP A 506 -15.27 -9.01 9.31
CA TRP A 506 -13.91 -8.97 8.81
C TRP A 506 -13.88 -8.62 7.32
N THR A 507 -12.80 -7.97 6.90
CA THR A 507 -12.48 -7.76 5.48
C THR A 507 -10.98 -7.59 5.28
N VAL A 508 -10.55 -7.57 4.02
CA VAL A 508 -9.16 -7.33 3.65
C VAL A 508 -9.06 -6.04 2.83
N GLY A 509 -8.34 -5.06 3.39
CA GLY A 509 -7.98 -3.83 2.71
C GLY A 509 -6.67 -3.94 1.95
N ALA A 510 -6.64 -3.37 0.75
CA ALA A 510 -5.42 -3.18 -0.02
C ALA A 510 -4.57 -2.02 0.54
N ARG A 511 -3.29 -2.23 0.86
CA ARG A 511 -2.35 -1.14 1.22
C ARG A 511 -1.03 -1.28 0.47
N GLN A 512 -0.53 -0.20 -0.10
CA GLN A 512 0.86 -0.13 -0.57
C GLN A 512 1.65 0.64 0.49
N ASN A 513 2.66 -0.01 1.08
CA ASN A 513 3.57 0.72 1.97
C ASN A 513 4.56 1.49 1.11
N ASN A 514 4.38 2.80 0.97
CA ASN A 514 5.39 3.67 0.35
C ASN A 514 6.63 3.71 1.26
N THR A 515 7.59 2.81 1.04
CA THR A 515 8.94 2.96 1.62
C THR A 515 9.64 4.13 0.93
N ARG A 516 10.26 5.03 1.70
CA ARG A 516 11.18 6.04 1.15
C ARG A 516 12.35 5.31 0.49
N GLY A 517 12.55 5.49 -0.82
CA GLY A 517 13.64 4.88 -1.60
C GLY A 517 13.21 4.36 -2.98
N ASP A 518 14.19 3.91 -3.77
CA ASP A 518 14.04 3.48 -5.18
C ASP A 518 13.33 2.14 -5.39
N HIS A 519 12.80 1.49 -4.35
CA HIS A 519 12.04 0.24 -4.52
C HIS A 519 10.52 0.51 -4.56
N PRO A 520 9.76 -0.11 -5.47
CA PRO A 520 8.30 -0.10 -5.38
C PRO A 520 7.91 -0.64 -4.01
N GLY A 521 7.17 0.16 -3.24
CA GLY A 521 6.71 -0.22 -1.91
C GLY A 521 6.01 -1.59 -1.90
N ARG A 522 6.19 -2.39 -0.86
CA ARG A 522 5.59 -3.75 -0.78
C ARG A 522 4.06 -3.67 -0.92
N GLN A 523 3.47 -4.49 -1.81
CA GLN A 523 2.03 -4.64 -1.85
C GLN A 523 1.62 -5.51 -0.67
N ASN A 524 0.85 -4.93 0.24
CA ASN A 524 0.37 -5.63 1.42
C ASN A 524 -1.15 -5.73 1.39
N ILE A 525 -1.64 -6.77 2.06
CA ILE A 525 -3.02 -6.91 2.47
C ILE A 525 -3.13 -6.58 3.96
N VAL A 526 -4.21 -5.91 4.32
CA VAL A 526 -4.47 -5.42 5.67
C VAL A 526 -5.77 -6.02 6.14
N LEU A 527 -5.69 -6.88 7.15
CA LEU A 527 -6.88 -7.48 7.74
C LEU A 527 -7.56 -6.47 8.65
N LEU A 528 -8.80 -6.13 8.34
CA LEU A 528 -9.64 -5.18 9.07
C LEU A 528 -10.75 -5.95 9.79
N ALA A 529 -11.06 -5.54 11.01
CA ALA A 529 -12.16 -6.09 11.79
C ALA A 529 -12.95 -4.98 12.49
N ARG A 530 -14.27 -5.18 12.58
CA ARG A 530 -15.18 -4.31 13.35
C ARG A 530 -16.33 -5.12 13.95
N PRO A 531 -16.92 -4.70 15.08
CA PRO A 531 -18.17 -5.29 15.57
C PRO A 531 -19.27 -5.16 14.51
N TRP A 532 -20.05 -6.20 14.27
CA TRP A 532 -21.12 -6.21 13.28
C TRP A 532 -22.08 -5.00 13.37
N PRO A 533 -22.54 -4.57 14.56
CA PRO A 533 -23.42 -3.41 14.69
C PRO A 533 -22.78 -2.09 14.23
N SER A 534 -21.44 -1.99 14.26
CA SER A 534 -20.74 -0.77 13.82
C SER A 534 -20.70 -0.63 12.29
N GLY A 535 -20.91 -1.74 11.57
CA GLY A 535 -20.93 -1.81 10.12
C GLY A 535 -22.30 -1.54 9.49
N THR A 536 -23.35 -1.40 10.29
CA THR A 536 -24.72 -1.12 9.83
C THR A 536 -25.16 0.30 10.21
N THR A 537 -25.91 0.96 9.34
CA THR A 537 -26.61 2.21 9.66
C THR A 537 -27.85 1.90 10.48
N THR A 538 -28.42 2.91 11.14
CA THR A 538 -29.74 2.81 11.79
C THR A 538 -30.85 2.40 10.83
N SER A 539 -30.68 2.65 9.52
CA SER A 539 -31.57 2.19 8.44
C SER A 539 -31.25 0.79 7.91
N GLY A 540 -30.35 0.03 8.54
CA GLY A 540 -29.97 -1.33 8.14
C GLY A 540 -29.05 -1.42 6.93
N ARG A 541 -28.60 -0.30 6.33
CA ARG A 541 -27.67 -0.30 5.20
C ARG A 541 -26.23 -0.51 5.68
N ARG A 542 -25.40 -1.17 4.87
CA ARG A 542 -23.99 -1.41 5.21
C ARG A 542 -23.14 -0.15 5.01
N ARG A 543 -22.33 0.19 6.01
CA ARG A 543 -21.33 1.25 5.94
C ARG A 543 -20.06 0.70 5.29
N GLY A 544 -19.44 1.50 4.41
CA GLY A 544 -18.10 1.20 3.89
C GLY A 544 -17.03 1.17 4.98
N TRP A 545 -15.85 0.68 4.65
CA TRP A 545 -14.72 0.48 5.57
C TRP A 545 -13.78 1.69 5.70
N SER A 546 -14.14 2.83 5.09
CA SER A 546 -13.27 4.01 5.00
C SER A 546 -12.94 4.61 6.38
N ARG A 547 -13.84 4.47 7.36
CA ARG A 547 -13.64 4.94 8.75
C ARG A 547 -12.65 4.06 9.50
N GLU A 548 -12.72 2.77 9.29
CA GLU A 548 -11.83 1.79 9.91
C GLU A 548 -10.42 1.90 9.31
N GLN A 549 -10.32 2.22 8.02
CA GLN A 549 -9.06 2.53 7.35
C GLN A 549 -8.37 3.79 7.88
N SER A 550 -9.14 4.82 8.26
CA SER A 550 -8.58 6.07 8.80
C SER A 550 -8.11 5.95 10.26
N ASN A 551 -8.52 4.90 10.97
CA ASN A 551 -8.06 4.59 12.33
C ASN A 551 -7.43 3.18 12.43
N PRO A 552 -6.22 2.99 11.84
CA PRO A 552 -5.62 1.68 11.68
C PRO A 552 -5.19 1.03 13.00
N THR A 553 -4.96 1.81 14.07
CA THR A 553 -4.56 1.26 15.38
C THR A 553 -5.65 0.37 15.98
N ARG A 554 -6.92 0.76 15.85
CA ARG A 554 -8.07 0.04 16.42
C ARG A 554 -8.57 -1.12 15.55
N HIS A 555 -8.64 -0.90 14.23
CA HIS A 555 -9.41 -1.77 13.33
C HIS A 555 -8.56 -2.72 12.49
N VAL A 556 -7.27 -2.43 12.28
CA VAL A 556 -6.37 -3.39 11.65
C VAL A 556 -6.09 -4.49 12.67
N LYS A 557 -6.10 -5.76 12.26
CA LYS A 557 -5.79 -6.93 13.10
C LYS A 557 -4.58 -7.73 12.59
N GLY A 558 -4.24 -7.58 11.32
CA GLY A 558 -3.07 -8.22 10.72
C GLY A 558 -2.63 -7.51 9.46
N THR A 559 -1.38 -7.73 9.04
CA THR A 559 -0.89 -7.27 7.73
C THR A 559 0.03 -8.34 7.15
N ALA A 560 -0.26 -8.78 5.92
CA ALA A 560 0.56 -9.75 5.20
C ALA A 560 1.06 -9.18 3.87
N ASN A 561 2.18 -9.72 3.38
CA ASN A 561 2.69 -9.38 2.05
C ASN A 561 1.90 -10.16 0.99
N LEU A 562 1.43 -9.46 -0.05
CA LEU A 562 0.69 -10.08 -1.15
C LEU A 562 1.56 -11.07 -1.94
N ALA A 563 2.85 -10.78 -2.08
CA ALA A 563 3.80 -11.69 -2.72
C ALA A 563 3.96 -13.01 -1.95
N GLU A 564 3.92 -12.94 -0.61
CA GLU A 564 4.01 -14.12 0.25
C GLU A 564 2.73 -14.96 0.20
N LEU A 565 1.57 -14.31 0.12
CA LEU A 565 0.29 -14.97 -0.09
C LEU A 565 0.22 -15.65 -1.47
N ALA A 566 0.65 -14.97 -2.53
CA ALA A 566 0.70 -15.57 -3.88
C ALA A 566 1.64 -16.80 -3.92
N ALA A 567 2.80 -16.71 -3.25
CA ALA A 567 3.71 -17.84 -3.14
C ALA A 567 3.11 -19.01 -2.34
N ASP A 568 2.39 -18.76 -1.24
CA ASP A 568 1.74 -19.84 -0.48
C ASP A 568 0.62 -20.48 -1.29
N LEU A 569 -0.25 -19.64 -1.87
CA LEU A 569 -1.42 -20.08 -2.61
C LEU A 569 -1.03 -20.95 -3.81
N ARG A 570 0.06 -20.60 -4.50
CA ARG A 570 0.65 -21.44 -5.55
C ARG A 570 0.91 -22.84 -5.03
N THR A 571 1.74 -22.97 -4.00
CA THR A 571 2.08 -24.26 -3.40
C THR A 571 0.83 -25.04 -3.00
N ARG A 572 -0.15 -24.39 -2.35
CA ARG A 572 -1.38 -25.04 -1.91
C ARG A 572 -2.22 -25.55 -3.08
N LEU A 573 -2.32 -24.76 -4.16
CA LEU A 573 -3.03 -25.15 -5.37
C LEU A 573 -2.33 -26.34 -6.05
N SER A 574 -1.02 -26.28 -6.29
CA SER A 574 -0.30 -27.39 -6.94
C SER A 574 -0.38 -28.66 -6.10
N HIS A 575 -0.27 -28.54 -4.78
CA HIS A 575 -0.37 -29.67 -3.86
C HIS A 575 -1.77 -30.30 -3.85
N ALA A 576 -2.83 -29.48 -3.76
CA ALA A 576 -4.19 -29.99 -3.80
C ALA A 576 -4.48 -30.71 -5.11
N VAL A 577 -4.03 -30.17 -6.24
CA VAL A 577 -4.19 -30.82 -7.56
C VAL A 577 -3.39 -32.13 -7.65
N GLN A 578 -2.16 -32.17 -7.13
CA GLN A 578 -1.36 -33.40 -7.08
C GLN A 578 -1.98 -34.49 -6.21
N GLN A 579 -2.69 -34.15 -5.15
CA GLN A 579 -3.40 -35.12 -4.31
C GLN A 579 -4.64 -35.70 -5.01
N ILE A 580 -5.23 -34.94 -5.92
CA ILE A 580 -6.41 -35.35 -6.69
C ILE A 580 -6.00 -36.20 -7.91
N LEU A 581 -4.80 -36.01 -8.44
CA LEU A 581 -4.24 -36.82 -9.53
C LEU A 581 -3.82 -38.21 -9.01
N ASP A 582 -4.38 -39.29 -9.57
CA ASP A 582 -3.86 -40.63 -9.35
C ASP A 582 -2.49 -40.77 -10.05
N ALA A 583 -1.46 -41.16 -9.31
CA ALA A 583 -0.11 -41.31 -9.84
C ALA A 583 0.07 -42.60 -10.67
N THR A 584 -0.89 -43.52 -10.60
CA THR A 584 -0.83 -44.83 -11.27
C THR A 584 -1.63 -44.90 -12.56
N GLU A 585 -2.60 -44.01 -12.75
CA GLU A 585 -3.36 -43.86 -13.97
C GLU A 585 -3.31 -42.40 -14.40
N LEU A 586 -2.90 -42.12 -15.64
CA LEU A 586 -3.14 -40.82 -16.28
C LEU A 586 -4.64 -40.62 -16.56
N ALA A 587 -5.49 -40.95 -15.57
CA ALA A 587 -6.93 -40.88 -15.67
C ALA A 587 -7.41 -39.46 -15.31
N PRO A 588 -8.45 -38.99 -16.00
CA PRO A 588 -9.04 -37.69 -15.72
C PRO A 588 -9.57 -37.60 -14.29
N VAL A 589 -9.27 -36.46 -13.66
CA VAL A 589 -9.75 -36.11 -12.32
C VAL A 589 -11.28 -36.11 -12.33
N SER A 590 -11.89 -37.15 -11.76
CA SER A 590 -13.35 -37.29 -11.67
C SER A 590 -13.82 -36.75 -10.33
N LEU A 591 -14.47 -35.59 -10.34
CA LEU A 591 -15.01 -34.95 -9.13
C LEU A 591 -16.54 -34.83 -9.21
N PRO A 592 -17.26 -34.89 -8.07
CA PRO A 592 -18.72 -34.73 -8.06
C PRO A 592 -19.09 -33.30 -8.51
N ALA A 593 -19.68 -33.20 -9.70
CA ALA A 593 -20.01 -31.94 -10.35
C ALA A 593 -21.35 -31.35 -9.88
N ARG A 594 -21.39 -30.03 -9.62
CA ARG A 594 -22.65 -29.26 -9.59
C ARG A 594 -22.91 -28.69 -10.98
N ARG A 595 -24.04 -29.06 -11.60
CA ARG A 595 -24.41 -28.54 -12.94
C ARG A 595 -24.97 -27.10 -12.85
N PRO A 596 -24.58 -26.21 -13.79
CA PRO A 596 -24.86 -24.77 -13.75
C PRO A 596 -26.33 -24.35 -13.99
N GLU A 597 -27.19 -25.25 -14.45
CA GLU A 597 -28.61 -24.92 -14.69
C GLU A 597 -29.38 -24.62 -13.39
N ARG A 598 -28.89 -25.10 -12.25
CA ARG A 598 -29.51 -24.86 -10.93
C ARG A 598 -29.09 -23.52 -10.30
N ASP A 599 -27.87 -23.05 -10.55
CA ASP A 599 -27.35 -21.81 -9.96
C ASP A 599 -27.97 -20.56 -10.63
N THR A 600 -28.19 -20.58 -11.94
CA THR A 600 -28.92 -19.51 -12.63
C THR A 600 -30.38 -19.43 -12.18
N ALA A 601 -31.04 -20.57 -11.92
CA ALA A 601 -32.38 -20.60 -11.34
C ALA A 601 -32.38 -20.14 -9.88
N ALA A 602 -31.42 -20.57 -9.06
CA ALA A 602 -31.29 -20.19 -7.65
C ALA A 602 -31.00 -18.70 -7.47
N ASP A 603 -30.09 -18.12 -8.26
CA ASP A 603 -29.78 -16.69 -8.26
C ASP A 603 -30.99 -15.85 -8.71
N LYS A 604 -31.72 -16.33 -9.71
CA LYS A 604 -32.94 -15.68 -10.18
C LYS A 604 -34.05 -15.76 -9.14
N ILE A 605 -34.20 -16.89 -8.45
CA ILE A 605 -35.13 -17.07 -7.31
C ILE A 605 -34.74 -16.13 -6.16
N ALA A 606 -33.45 -16.03 -5.81
CA ALA A 606 -32.96 -15.15 -4.76
C ALA A 606 -33.22 -13.67 -5.09
N SER A 607 -32.96 -13.26 -6.34
CA SER A 607 -33.26 -11.92 -6.85
C SER A 607 -34.76 -11.59 -6.81
N LEU A 608 -35.61 -12.53 -7.23
CA LEU A 608 -37.06 -12.37 -7.18
C LEU A 608 -37.60 -12.33 -5.75
N ARG A 609 -37.04 -13.13 -4.82
CA ARG A 609 -37.38 -13.08 -3.39
C ARG A 609 -37.01 -11.73 -2.76
N ALA A 610 -35.86 -11.16 -3.13
CA ALA A 610 -35.47 -9.83 -2.67
C ALA A 610 -36.41 -8.72 -3.19
N LYS A 611 -36.87 -8.84 -4.44
CA LYS A 611 -37.90 -7.94 -5.00
C LYS A 611 -39.24 -8.10 -4.29
N HIS A 612 -39.66 -9.33 -4.02
CA HIS A 612 -40.89 -9.63 -3.28
C HIS A 612 -40.86 -9.02 -1.86
N ALA A 613 -39.77 -9.20 -1.11
CA ALA A 613 -39.60 -8.61 0.22
C ALA A 613 -39.52 -7.07 0.22
N THR A 614 -39.18 -6.46 -0.92
CA THR A 614 -39.20 -5.00 -1.08
C THR A 614 -40.62 -4.51 -1.34
N ALA A 615 -41.35 -5.16 -2.25
CA ALA A 615 -42.76 -4.88 -2.50
C ALA A 615 -43.62 -5.07 -1.24
N GLU A 616 -43.32 -6.08 -0.41
CA GLU A 616 -44.02 -6.31 0.87
C GLU A 616 -43.87 -5.12 1.84
N ARG A 617 -42.66 -4.55 1.93
CA ARG A 617 -42.40 -3.36 2.77
C ARG A 617 -43.07 -2.11 2.21
N GLU A 618 -43.11 -1.95 0.89
CA GLU A 618 -43.79 -0.83 0.23
C GLU A 618 -45.31 -0.90 0.44
N ARG A 619 -45.91 -2.09 0.34
CA ARG A 619 -47.32 -2.31 0.64
C ARG A 619 -47.66 -1.94 2.09
N GLU A 620 -46.84 -2.38 3.04
CA GLU A 620 -47.08 -2.11 4.47
C GLU A 620 -46.94 -0.61 4.80
N ALA A 621 -45.95 0.06 4.18
CA ALA A 621 -45.80 1.51 4.30
C ALA A 621 -47.00 2.26 3.73
N ALA A 622 -47.50 1.85 2.56
CA ALA A 622 -48.68 2.45 1.93
C ALA A 622 -49.96 2.26 2.77
N ARG A 623 -50.16 1.07 3.36
CA ARG A 623 -51.29 0.81 4.28
C ARG A 623 -51.20 1.63 5.56
N THR A 624 -50.01 1.73 6.15
CA THR A 624 -49.79 2.54 7.35
C THR A 624 -50.04 4.02 7.06
N ALA A 625 -49.61 4.51 5.90
CA ALA A 625 -49.88 5.87 5.44
C ALA A 625 -51.38 6.11 5.23
N ALA A 626 -52.09 5.20 4.55
CA ALA A 626 -53.54 5.30 4.36
C ALA A 626 -54.31 5.37 5.70
N ALA A 627 -53.94 4.53 6.67
CA ALA A 627 -54.54 4.55 8.01
C ALA A 627 -54.29 5.89 8.75
N ALA A 628 -53.06 6.41 8.70
CA ALA A 628 -52.72 7.68 9.32
C ALA A 628 -53.43 8.88 8.64
N LEU A 629 -53.60 8.84 7.32
CA LEU A 629 -54.33 9.85 6.55
C LEU A 629 -55.84 9.81 6.84
N ARG A 630 -56.43 8.62 7.00
CA ARG A 630 -57.83 8.47 7.45
C ARG A 630 -58.04 8.97 8.86
N GLU A 631 -57.10 8.74 9.77
CA GLU A 631 -57.17 9.28 11.13
C GLU A 631 -57.07 10.83 11.11
N ALA A 632 -56.18 11.39 10.29
CA ALA A 632 -56.06 12.83 10.10
C ALA A 632 -57.34 13.43 9.49
N ALA A 633 -57.94 12.78 8.49
CA ALA A 633 -59.21 13.18 7.91
C ALA A 633 -60.31 13.22 8.98
N ALA A 634 -60.47 12.16 9.78
CA ALA A 634 -61.47 12.10 10.86
C ALA A 634 -61.31 13.22 11.90
N ARG A 635 -60.07 13.60 12.23
CA ARG A 635 -59.80 14.76 13.11
C ARG A 635 -60.27 16.08 12.48
N PHE A 636 -59.97 16.32 11.21
CA PHE A 636 -60.42 17.53 10.51
C PHE A 636 -61.94 17.60 10.30
N LEU A 637 -62.61 16.44 10.19
CA LEU A 637 -64.07 16.37 10.19
C LEU A 637 -64.65 16.80 11.55
N THR A 638 -64.03 16.35 12.64
CA THR A 638 -64.41 16.72 14.01
C THR A 638 -64.21 18.21 14.27
N ASP A 639 -63.15 18.80 13.70
CA ASP A 639 -62.83 20.24 13.79
C ASP A 639 -63.69 21.13 12.86
N GLY A 640 -64.64 20.55 12.11
CA GLY A 640 -65.54 21.28 11.20
C GLY A 640 -64.90 21.77 9.90
N ASN A 641 -63.71 21.28 9.53
CA ASN A 641 -63.00 21.66 8.31
C ASN A 641 -63.23 20.64 7.18
N SER A 642 -64.38 20.76 6.52
CA SER A 642 -64.84 19.83 5.47
C SER A 642 -63.91 19.77 4.25
N THR A 643 -63.25 20.87 3.88
CA THR A 643 -62.31 20.91 2.75
C THR A 643 -61.05 20.10 3.02
N LYS A 644 -60.48 20.22 4.23
CA LYS A 644 -59.31 19.41 4.62
C LYS A 644 -59.66 17.95 4.82
N PHE A 645 -60.84 17.64 5.37
CA PHE A 645 -61.33 16.26 5.43
C PHE A 645 -61.30 15.60 4.04
N ALA A 646 -61.98 16.20 3.05
CA ALA A 646 -62.05 15.64 1.70
C ALA A 646 -60.68 15.46 1.04
N GLN A 647 -59.74 16.39 1.29
CA GLN A 647 -58.38 16.30 0.77
C GLN A 647 -57.59 15.13 1.36
N TYR A 648 -57.64 14.94 2.69
CA TYR A 648 -56.91 13.86 3.37
C TYR A 648 -57.58 12.49 3.15
N ASP A 649 -58.89 12.45 2.98
CA ASP A 649 -59.64 11.23 2.64
C ASP A 649 -59.27 10.74 1.23
N GLN A 650 -59.23 11.66 0.24
CA GLN A 650 -58.76 11.33 -1.11
C GLN A 650 -57.31 10.83 -1.12
N GLN A 651 -56.43 11.44 -0.33
CA GLN A 651 -55.04 10.98 -0.21
C GLN A 651 -54.90 9.61 0.46
N ALA A 652 -55.82 9.26 1.36
CA ALA A 652 -55.88 7.94 1.95
C ALA A 652 -56.32 6.89 0.91
N ASP A 653 -57.32 7.20 0.09
CA ASP A 653 -57.76 6.33 -1.00
C ASP A 653 -56.67 6.11 -2.06
N ASP A 654 -55.93 7.16 -2.43
CA ASP A 654 -54.79 7.05 -3.35
C ASP A 654 -53.67 6.14 -2.77
N SER A 655 -53.45 6.19 -1.45
CA SER A 655 -52.48 5.34 -0.74
C SER A 655 -52.96 3.88 -0.65
N GLU A 656 -54.27 3.66 -0.51
CA GLU A 656 -54.89 2.34 -0.49
C GLU A 656 -54.84 1.68 -1.88
N ALA A 657 -55.14 2.43 -2.95
CA ALA A 657 -54.96 2.00 -4.33
C ALA A 657 -53.50 1.62 -4.66
N THR A 658 -52.54 2.36 -4.10
CA THR A 658 -51.10 2.04 -4.22
C THR A 658 -50.75 0.71 -3.53
N ALA A 659 -51.34 0.44 -2.36
CA ALA A 659 -51.16 -0.83 -1.66
C ALA A 659 -51.76 -2.03 -2.42
N GLU A 660 -52.91 -1.85 -3.07
CA GLU A 660 -53.55 -2.86 -3.92
C GLU A 660 -52.69 -3.17 -5.17
N HIS A 661 -52.18 -2.14 -5.84
CA HIS A 661 -51.27 -2.32 -6.99
C HIS A 661 -49.99 -3.07 -6.60
N THR A 662 -49.45 -2.77 -5.42
CA THR A 662 -48.26 -3.46 -4.88
C THR A 662 -48.57 -4.92 -4.54
N THR A 663 -49.79 -5.21 -4.07
CA THR A 663 -50.25 -6.59 -3.81
C THR A 663 -50.30 -7.41 -5.10
N ALA A 664 -50.86 -6.88 -6.18
CA ALA A 664 -50.87 -7.56 -7.48
C ALA A 664 -49.44 -7.83 -8.01
N THR A 665 -48.49 -6.93 -7.72
CA THR A 665 -47.08 -7.10 -8.06
C THR A 665 -46.42 -8.22 -7.23
N MET A 666 -46.75 -8.33 -5.95
CA MET A 666 -46.28 -9.43 -5.09
C MET A 666 -46.77 -10.79 -5.60
N ASP A 667 -48.05 -10.90 -5.97
CA ASP A 667 -48.63 -12.14 -6.48
C ASP A 667 -47.95 -12.59 -7.78
N ALA A 668 -47.66 -11.64 -8.69
CA ALA A 668 -46.92 -11.91 -9.92
C ALA A 668 -45.48 -12.40 -9.65
N LEU A 669 -44.81 -11.82 -8.66
CA LEU A 669 -43.47 -12.25 -8.25
C LEU A 669 -43.49 -13.63 -7.58
N ALA A 670 -44.50 -13.92 -6.75
CA ALA A 670 -44.68 -15.22 -6.11
C ALA A 670 -44.91 -16.33 -7.14
N ALA A 671 -45.73 -16.07 -8.16
CA ALA A 671 -45.95 -17.00 -9.27
C ALA A 671 -44.66 -17.31 -10.04
N GLN A 672 -43.82 -16.30 -10.30
CA GLN A 672 -42.52 -16.49 -10.97
C GLN A 672 -41.52 -17.28 -10.12
N ILE A 673 -41.51 -17.07 -8.80
CA ILE A 673 -40.67 -17.83 -7.86
C ILE A 673 -41.06 -19.31 -7.88
N ASN A 674 -42.36 -19.62 -7.82
CA ASN A 674 -42.86 -20.99 -7.81
C ASN A 674 -42.51 -21.73 -9.12
N ALA A 675 -42.73 -21.10 -10.27
CA ALA A 675 -42.41 -21.69 -11.58
C ALA A 675 -40.92 -22.03 -11.74
N LEU A 676 -40.02 -21.17 -11.27
CA LEU A 676 -38.57 -21.43 -11.30
C LEU A 676 -38.13 -22.51 -10.29
N THR A 677 -38.83 -22.61 -9.16
CA THR A 677 -38.54 -23.61 -8.11
C THR A 677 -38.89 -25.03 -8.59
N GLU A 678 -40.00 -25.19 -9.33
CA GLU A 678 -40.39 -26.47 -9.92
C GLU A 678 -39.39 -26.95 -10.99
N LEU A 679 -38.91 -26.05 -11.86
CA LEU A 679 -37.88 -26.34 -12.86
C LEU A 679 -36.54 -26.79 -12.23
N ALA A 680 -36.13 -26.16 -11.12
CA ALA A 680 -34.88 -26.47 -10.43
C ALA A 680 -34.90 -27.82 -9.65
N GLY A 681 -36.07 -28.44 -9.50
CA GLY A 681 -36.24 -29.73 -8.81
C GLY A 681 -36.00 -30.97 -9.68
N GLN A 682 -35.88 -30.81 -11.01
CA GLN A 682 -35.90 -31.92 -11.97
C GLN A 682 -34.50 -32.38 -12.47
N CYS A 683 -33.39 -31.78 -12.03
CA CYS A 683 -32.04 -32.07 -12.55
C CYS A 683 -31.25 -33.02 -11.61
N PRO A 684 -30.70 -34.16 -12.08
CA PRO A 684 -30.01 -35.15 -11.23
C PRO A 684 -28.70 -34.61 -10.61
N GLN A 685 -28.39 -35.08 -9.40
CA GLN A 685 -27.57 -34.36 -8.41
C GLN A 685 -26.05 -34.60 -8.51
N GLU A 686 -25.57 -35.69 -9.10
CA GLU A 686 -24.14 -36.01 -9.16
C GLU A 686 -23.81 -36.80 -10.45
N ALA A 687 -22.84 -36.30 -11.22
CA ALA A 687 -22.19 -37.01 -12.32
C ALA A 687 -20.68 -36.87 -12.16
N LEU A 688 -19.93 -37.95 -12.43
CA LEU A 688 -18.47 -37.92 -12.49
C LEU A 688 -18.06 -37.15 -13.74
N ALA A 689 -17.31 -36.07 -13.55
CA ALA A 689 -16.88 -35.16 -14.62
C ALA A 689 -15.38 -34.85 -14.52
N GLU A 690 -14.73 -34.73 -15.67
CA GLU A 690 -13.30 -34.45 -15.80
C GLU A 690 -12.99 -32.97 -15.53
N ALA A 691 -12.00 -32.66 -14.70
CA ALA A 691 -11.56 -31.28 -14.44
C ALA A 691 -10.54 -30.77 -15.49
N ASP A 692 -10.74 -29.56 -16.00
CA ASP A 692 -9.80 -28.87 -16.90
C ASP A 692 -8.65 -28.24 -16.10
N LEU A 693 -7.48 -28.87 -16.15
CA LEU A 693 -6.27 -28.45 -15.44
C LEU A 693 -5.52 -27.31 -16.13
N SER A 694 -5.96 -26.84 -17.30
CA SER A 694 -5.29 -25.74 -18.02
C SER A 694 -5.31 -24.44 -17.23
N VAL A 695 -6.43 -24.14 -16.56
CA VAL A 695 -6.59 -22.97 -15.69
C VAL A 695 -5.69 -23.06 -14.47
N THR A 696 -5.58 -24.24 -13.87
CA THR A 696 -4.67 -24.50 -12.74
C THR A 696 -3.21 -24.28 -13.14
N ALA A 697 -2.78 -24.83 -14.28
CA ALA A 697 -1.42 -24.66 -14.77
C ALA A 697 -1.10 -23.19 -15.09
N TYR A 698 -2.06 -22.46 -15.67
CA TYR A 698 -1.95 -21.02 -15.88
C TYR A 698 -1.83 -20.24 -14.57
N LEU A 699 -2.67 -20.54 -13.58
CA LEU A 699 -2.66 -19.89 -12.27
C LEU A 699 -1.40 -20.20 -11.47
N ASP A 700 -0.83 -21.41 -11.55
CA ASP A 700 0.44 -21.75 -10.91
C ASP A 700 1.57 -20.81 -11.36
N GLU A 701 1.72 -20.66 -12.67
CA GLU A 701 2.74 -19.78 -13.26
C GLU A 701 2.42 -18.30 -13.02
N ALA A 702 1.15 -17.90 -13.06
CA ALA A 702 0.74 -16.53 -12.78
C ALA A 702 1.00 -16.14 -11.32
N LEU A 703 0.67 -17.02 -10.37
CA LEU A 703 0.98 -16.86 -8.94
C LEU A 703 2.48 -16.79 -8.69
N ARG A 704 3.28 -17.62 -9.37
CA ARG A 704 4.75 -17.55 -9.31
C ARG A 704 5.26 -16.18 -9.75
N ARG A 705 4.78 -15.70 -10.90
CA ARG A 705 5.15 -14.36 -11.41
C ARG A 705 4.68 -13.26 -10.49
N ALA A 706 3.50 -13.37 -9.90
CA ALA A 706 2.99 -12.41 -8.93
C ALA A 706 3.87 -12.38 -7.68
N ALA A 707 4.26 -13.54 -7.13
CA ALA A 707 5.18 -13.63 -5.99
C ALA A 707 6.52 -12.93 -6.27
N LEU A 708 7.08 -13.12 -7.47
CA LEU A 708 8.33 -12.48 -7.88
C LEU A 708 8.18 -10.97 -8.17
N ASN A 709 6.98 -10.53 -8.58
CA ASN A 709 6.68 -9.15 -8.93
C ASN A 709 5.90 -8.43 -7.82
N ASN A 710 6.23 -8.68 -6.54
CA ASN A 710 5.66 -7.95 -5.40
C ASN A 710 4.12 -8.03 -5.32
N GLY A 711 3.52 -9.14 -5.74
CA GLY A 711 2.07 -9.35 -5.78
C GLY A 711 1.35 -8.72 -6.98
N ASP A 712 2.08 -8.17 -7.95
CA ASP A 712 1.50 -7.58 -9.17
C ASP A 712 1.55 -8.54 -10.37
N ALA A 713 0.53 -8.48 -11.22
CA ALA A 713 0.41 -9.30 -12.42
C ALA A 713 -0.40 -8.58 -13.52
N PRO A 714 -0.38 -9.06 -14.78
CA PRO A 714 -1.28 -8.57 -15.82
C PRO A 714 -2.75 -8.66 -15.40
N TRP A 715 -3.56 -7.69 -15.82
CA TRP A 715 -4.97 -7.61 -15.40
C TRP A 715 -5.78 -8.86 -15.72
N GLN A 716 -5.53 -9.51 -16.86
CA GLN A 716 -6.22 -10.75 -17.24
C GLN A 716 -5.94 -11.87 -16.24
N ALA A 717 -4.70 -11.96 -15.77
CA ALA A 717 -4.31 -12.98 -14.81
C ALA A 717 -4.98 -12.74 -13.45
N ALA A 718 -5.10 -11.47 -13.04
CA ALA A 718 -5.81 -11.08 -11.82
C ALA A 718 -7.33 -11.34 -11.92
N ASP A 719 -7.94 -11.10 -13.08
CA ASP A 719 -9.36 -11.38 -13.32
C ASP A 719 -9.66 -12.89 -13.26
N VAL A 720 -8.80 -13.72 -13.86
CA VAL A 720 -8.89 -15.19 -13.71
C VAL A 720 -8.77 -15.59 -12.24
N ALA A 721 -7.78 -15.06 -11.51
CA ALA A 721 -7.60 -15.38 -10.10
C ALA A 721 -8.81 -14.96 -9.23
N THR A 722 -9.42 -13.81 -9.51
CA THR A 722 -10.60 -13.31 -8.79
C THR A 722 -11.82 -14.21 -9.01
N ARG A 723 -11.97 -14.78 -10.21
CA ARG A 723 -13.06 -15.72 -10.53
C ARG A 723 -12.82 -17.12 -9.98
N THR A 724 -11.56 -17.54 -9.88
CA THR A 724 -11.18 -18.87 -9.39
C THR A 724 -11.14 -18.94 -7.87
N PHE A 725 -10.60 -17.93 -7.17
CA PHE A 725 -10.43 -17.98 -5.72
C PHE A 725 -11.52 -17.20 -4.97
N SER A 726 -12.34 -17.91 -4.21
CA SER A 726 -13.47 -17.34 -3.47
C SER A 726 -13.47 -17.77 -2.00
N GLN A 727 -14.47 -17.31 -1.24
CA GLN A 727 -14.71 -17.70 0.16
C GLN A 727 -13.50 -17.49 1.10
N TRP A 728 -12.76 -16.40 0.88
CA TRP A 728 -11.59 -16.08 1.66
C TRP A 728 -11.94 -15.84 3.14
N LYS A 729 -11.16 -16.45 4.04
CA LYS A 729 -11.17 -16.20 5.48
C LYS A 729 -9.73 -16.06 5.96
N PHE A 730 -9.47 -15.05 6.78
CA PHE A 730 -8.14 -14.81 7.36
C PHE A 730 -8.23 -14.72 8.88
N THR A 731 -7.32 -15.41 9.57
CA THR A 731 -7.28 -15.47 11.03
C THR A 731 -5.88 -15.08 11.52
N PRO A 732 -5.71 -13.96 12.22
CA PRO A 732 -4.40 -13.53 12.71
C PRO A 732 -3.99 -14.36 13.95
N THR A 733 -2.85 -15.03 13.89
CA THR A 733 -2.29 -15.91 14.93
C THR A 733 -0.87 -15.46 15.32
N GLY A 734 -0.78 -14.38 16.09
CA GLY A 734 0.50 -13.83 16.57
C GLY A 734 1.40 -13.34 15.43
N GLU A 735 2.52 -14.04 15.20
CA GLU A 735 3.47 -13.76 14.11
C GLU A 735 2.96 -14.18 12.72
N HIS A 736 1.80 -14.85 12.65
CA HIS A 736 1.23 -15.39 11.42
C HIS A 736 -0.20 -14.92 11.17
N ILE A 737 -0.65 -15.10 9.93
CA ILE A 737 -2.05 -15.01 9.51
C ILE A 737 -2.35 -16.31 8.78
N ASP A 738 -3.23 -17.11 9.35
CA ASP A 738 -3.79 -18.29 8.70
C ASP A 738 -4.86 -17.83 7.71
N TYR A 739 -4.96 -18.49 6.56
CA TYR A 739 -5.99 -18.20 5.57
C TYR A 739 -6.65 -19.47 5.06
N GLN A 740 -7.90 -19.34 4.63
CA GLN A 740 -8.68 -20.36 3.94
C GLN A 740 -9.36 -19.72 2.73
N CYS A 741 -9.45 -20.44 1.62
CA CYS A 741 -10.20 -20.04 0.44
C CYS A 741 -10.64 -21.28 -0.34
N VAL A 742 -11.49 -21.10 -1.35
CA VAL A 742 -11.90 -22.16 -2.28
C VAL A 742 -11.37 -21.81 -3.66
N ALA A 743 -10.79 -22.79 -4.36
CA ALA A 743 -10.44 -22.69 -5.77
C ALA A 743 -11.49 -23.43 -6.60
N SER A 744 -12.29 -22.68 -7.36
CA SER A 744 -13.31 -23.23 -8.27
C SER A 744 -12.69 -23.54 -9.63
N LEU A 745 -12.45 -24.82 -9.91
CA LEU A 745 -11.81 -25.31 -11.13
C LEU A 745 -12.87 -25.69 -12.18
N PRO A 746 -12.71 -25.29 -13.45
CA PRO A 746 -13.68 -25.66 -14.49
C PRO A 746 -13.63 -27.16 -14.81
N LEU A 747 -14.79 -27.71 -15.17
CA LEU A 747 -14.93 -29.09 -15.67
C LEU A 747 -15.03 -29.11 -17.20
N ALA A 748 -14.50 -30.15 -17.83
CA ALA A 748 -14.41 -30.32 -19.29
C ALA A 748 -15.78 -30.46 -19.96
N ASP A 749 -16.77 -31.01 -19.26
CA ASP A 749 -18.17 -31.15 -19.69
C ASP A 749 -19.06 -29.96 -19.32
N GLY A 750 -18.49 -28.95 -18.65
CA GLY A 750 -19.19 -27.75 -18.20
C GLY A 750 -19.63 -27.81 -16.74
N GLY A 751 -19.24 -26.80 -15.97
CA GLY A 751 -19.45 -26.73 -14.52
C GLY A 751 -18.16 -26.37 -13.79
N THR A 752 -18.18 -26.41 -12.46
CA THR A 752 -16.99 -26.20 -11.64
C THR A 752 -16.93 -27.17 -10.47
N VAL A 753 -15.71 -27.41 -9.99
CA VAL A 753 -15.46 -28.11 -8.73
C VAL A 753 -14.71 -27.23 -7.77
N ASP A 754 -15.15 -27.24 -6.51
CA ASP A 754 -14.57 -26.46 -5.43
C ASP A 754 -13.49 -27.25 -4.69
N VAL A 755 -12.25 -26.77 -4.76
CA VAL A 755 -11.11 -27.32 -4.04
C VAL A 755 -10.79 -26.41 -2.84
N PRO A 756 -10.98 -26.88 -1.59
CA PRO A 756 -10.66 -26.08 -0.41
C PRO A 756 -9.14 -25.95 -0.25
N LEU A 757 -8.67 -24.72 -0.11
CA LEU A 757 -7.26 -24.38 0.11
C LEU A 757 -7.12 -23.70 1.47
N ALA A 758 -6.09 -24.08 2.22
CA ALA A 758 -5.74 -23.45 3.48
C ALA A 758 -4.22 -23.27 3.58
N GLY A 759 -3.80 -22.16 4.17
CA GLY A 759 -2.39 -21.80 4.24
C GLY A 759 -2.08 -20.79 5.34
N ARG A 760 -0.82 -20.35 5.37
CA ARG A 760 -0.29 -19.46 6.42
C ARG A 760 0.74 -18.50 5.86
N VAL A 761 0.63 -17.23 6.23
CA VAL A 761 1.57 -16.16 5.82
C VAL A 761 2.02 -15.34 7.03
N ALA A 762 3.15 -14.64 6.93
CA ALA A 762 3.68 -13.82 8.02
C ALA A 762 2.82 -12.58 8.31
N ASN A 763 2.62 -12.30 9.60
CA ASN A 763 2.03 -11.07 10.09
C ASN A 763 3.12 -10.01 10.34
N ILE A 764 3.28 -9.10 9.38
CA ILE A 764 4.32 -8.05 9.39
C ILE A 764 4.12 -7.09 10.57
N ARG A 765 2.88 -6.89 11.04
CA ARG A 765 2.57 -5.88 12.07
C ARG A 765 3.05 -6.27 13.48
N SER A 766 3.18 -7.55 13.79
CA SER A 766 3.67 -8.03 15.10
C SER A 766 5.14 -7.67 15.38
N ARG A 767 5.89 -7.22 14.36
CA ARG A 767 7.34 -6.98 14.41
C ARG A 767 7.67 -5.53 14.78
N THR A 768 7.43 -5.14 16.03
CA THR A 768 7.76 -3.78 16.49
C THR A 768 9.26 -3.53 16.72
N LYS A 769 10.15 -4.54 16.68
CA LYS A 769 11.60 -4.35 16.97
C LYS A 769 12.62 -5.23 16.22
N ARG A 770 12.22 -6.06 15.24
CA ARG A 770 13.15 -6.94 14.51
C ARG A 770 13.07 -6.71 13.01
N THR A 771 14.18 -6.29 12.42
CA THR A 771 14.35 -5.93 11.00
C THR A 771 14.43 -7.14 10.05
N GLY A 772 14.14 -8.36 10.51
CA GLY A 772 14.20 -9.58 9.68
C GLY A 772 13.04 -10.55 9.91
N THR A 773 12.71 -11.33 8.89
CA THR A 773 11.78 -12.48 9.00
C THR A 773 12.41 -13.57 9.87
N GLY A 774 11.73 -13.99 10.93
CA GLY A 774 12.26 -14.99 11.85
C GLY A 774 12.32 -16.41 11.25
N PRO A 775 13.12 -17.32 11.85
CA PRO A 775 13.16 -18.73 11.46
C PRO A 775 11.78 -19.41 11.49
N SER A 776 10.88 -18.99 12.39
CA SER A 776 9.49 -19.46 12.52
C SER A 776 8.66 -19.35 11.24
N VAL A 777 9.03 -18.44 10.33
CA VAL A 777 8.35 -18.24 9.04
C VAL A 777 9.14 -18.91 7.91
N ILE A 778 10.46 -18.70 7.86
CA ILE A 778 11.30 -19.14 6.73
C ILE A 778 11.40 -20.67 6.69
N VAL A 779 11.55 -21.32 7.84
CA VAL A 779 11.76 -22.77 7.91
C VAL A 779 10.53 -23.53 7.41
N PRO A 780 9.31 -23.29 7.91
CA PRO A 780 8.13 -23.99 7.38
C PRO A 780 7.88 -23.68 5.90
N ALA A 781 8.11 -22.44 5.46
CA ALA A 781 7.93 -22.06 4.05
C ALA A 781 8.90 -22.82 3.12
N PHE A 782 10.15 -23.00 3.55
CA PHE A 782 11.16 -23.72 2.77
C PHE A 782 11.00 -25.24 2.84
N PHE A 783 10.90 -25.78 4.05
CA PHE A 783 10.92 -27.23 4.28
C PHE A 783 9.54 -27.88 4.13
N ALA A 784 8.51 -27.34 4.76
CA ALA A 784 7.17 -27.96 4.76
C ALA A 784 6.37 -27.58 3.51
N ALA A 785 6.36 -26.30 3.13
CA ALA A 785 5.71 -25.85 1.89
C ALA A 785 6.59 -26.05 0.64
N GLY A 786 7.87 -26.43 0.81
CA GLY A 786 8.70 -26.82 -0.31
C GLY A 786 9.14 -25.68 -1.24
N ARG A 787 9.01 -24.42 -0.82
CA ARG A 787 9.34 -23.26 -1.67
C ARG A 787 10.82 -23.23 -2.03
N GLU A 788 11.13 -22.67 -3.20
CA GLU A 788 12.52 -22.49 -3.61
C GLU A 788 13.18 -21.36 -2.81
N LEU A 789 14.48 -21.51 -2.53
CA LEU A 789 15.25 -20.49 -1.83
C LEU A 789 15.26 -19.16 -2.59
N ASP A 790 15.34 -19.21 -3.92
CA ASP A 790 15.40 -18.01 -4.75
C ASP A 790 14.07 -17.23 -4.69
N ASP A 791 12.92 -17.92 -4.68
CA ASP A 791 11.62 -17.30 -4.43
C ASP A 791 11.59 -16.62 -3.05
N LEU A 792 12.09 -17.28 -2.01
CA LEU A 792 12.16 -16.72 -0.66
C LEU A 792 13.10 -15.51 -0.57
N THR A 793 14.20 -15.48 -1.33
CA THR A 793 15.12 -14.33 -1.36
C THR A 793 14.44 -13.09 -1.90
N VAL A 794 13.62 -13.23 -2.96
CA VAL A 794 12.86 -12.14 -3.57
C VAL A 794 11.74 -11.67 -2.63
N VAL A 795 10.96 -12.60 -2.08
CA VAL A 795 9.84 -12.30 -1.17
C VAL A 795 10.31 -11.60 0.10
N HIS A 796 11.45 -12.01 0.66
CA HIS A 796 11.98 -11.45 1.91
C HIS A 796 13.04 -10.37 1.71
N GLN A 797 13.47 -10.09 0.47
CA GLN A 797 14.52 -9.12 0.11
C GLN A 797 15.82 -9.35 0.88
N CYS A 798 16.29 -10.58 0.86
CA CYS A 798 17.54 -10.97 1.51
C CYS A 798 18.33 -11.89 0.59
N THR A 799 19.64 -11.99 0.80
CA THR A 799 20.47 -12.87 -0.03
C THR A 799 20.21 -14.33 0.34
N ARG A 800 20.41 -15.24 -0.63
CA ARG A 800 20.34 -16.70 -0.40
C ARG A 800 21.22 -17.11 0.77
N ARG A 801 22.43 -16.56 0.80
CA ARG A 801 23.38 -16.72 1.91
C ARG A 801 22.79 -16.32 3.26
N SER A 802 22.11 -15.18 3.35
CA SER A 802 21.47 -14.73 4.59
C SER A 802 20.37 -15.68 5.05
N LEU A 803 19.50 -16.17 4.15
CA LEU A 803 18.47 -17.16 4.49
C LEU A 803 19.09 -18.43 5.09
N VAL A 804 20.14 -18.93 4.45
CA VAL A 804 20.82 -20.17 4.85
C VAL A 804 21.55 -20.01 6.18
N ILE A 805 22.41 -19.00 6.31
CA ILE A 805 23.27 -18.82 7.50
C ILE A 805 22.45 -18.39 8.73
N ASN A 806 21.48 -17.49 8.56
CA ASN A 806 20.80 -16.87 9.70
C ASN A 806 19.52 -17.61 10.13
N HIS A 807 18.95 -18.46 9.26
CA HIS A 807 17.66 -19.10 9.53
C HIS A 807 17.69 -20.61 9.36
N LEU A 808 18.04 -21.13 8.18
CA LEU A 808 17.92 -22.57 7.90
C LEU A 808 18.96 -23.43 8.63
N MET A 809 20.26 -23.08 8.53
CA MET A 809 21.33 -23.85 9.18
C MET A 809 21.26 -23.82 10.71
N PRO A 810 20.99 -22.67 11.37
CA PRO A 810 20.81 -22.64 12.82
C PRO A 810 19.63 -23.48 13.27
N TRP A 811 18.51 -23.44 12.54
CA TRP A 811 17.35 -24.27 12.87
C TRP A 811 17.65 -25.77 12.73
N LEU A 812 18.30 -26.20 11.64
CA LEU A 812 18.71 -27.61 11.48
C LEU A 812 19.65 -28.07 12.60
N ALA A 813 20.58 -27.21 13.03
CA ALA A 813 21.45 -27.51 14.16
C ALA A 813 20.68 -27.65 15.48
N GLN A 814 19.64 -26.83 15.69
CA GLN A 814 18.74 -26.93 16.86
C GLN A 814 17.93 -28.24 16.85
N GLN A 815 17.58 -28.76 15.67
CA GLN A 815 16.88 -30.04 15.51
C GLN A 815 17.81 -31.26 15.50
N GLY A 816 19.11 -31.09 15.82
CA GLY A 816 20.07 -32.20 15.91
C GLY A 816 20.85 -32.52 14.64
N VAL A 817 20.59 -31.84 13.51
CA VAL A 817 21.38 -31.97 12.27
C VAL A 817 22.60 -31.05 12.33
N THR A 818 23.66 -31.53 12.99
CA THR A 818 24.85 -30.71 13.31
C THR A 818 25.88 -30.66 12.18
N ASP A 819 26.02 -31.73 11.41
CA ASP A 819 26.98 -31.83 10.31
C ASP A 819 26.70 -30.78 9.21
N ARG A 820 27.74 -30.01 8.87
CA ARG A 820 27.62 -28.91 7.89
C ARG A 820 27.32 -29.41 6.48
N ALA A 821 27.90 -30.53 6.07
CA ALA A 821 27.69 -31.11 4.75
C ALA A 821 26.26 -31.63 4.59
N VAL A 822 25.73 -32.32 5.60
CA VAL A 822 24.34 -32.80 5.62
C VAL A 822 23.36 -31.64 5.54
N LYS A 823 23.59 -30.56 6.32
CA LYS A 823 22.78 -29.34 6.23
C LYS A 823 22.78 -28.73 4.83
N CYS A 824 23.95 -28.61 4.20
CA CYS A 824 24.07 -28.10 2.83
C CYS A 824 23.35 -29.00 1.82
N ALA A 825 23.56 -30.31 1.90
CA ALA A 825 22.96 -31.28 1.00
C ALA A 825 21.43 -31.28 1.07
N LEU A 826 20.88 -31.19 2.29
CA LEU A 826 19.44 -31.14 2.49
C LEU A 826 18.82 -29.82 2.00
N ILE A 827 19.50 -28.68 2.22
CA ILE A 827 19.03 -27.38 1.74
C ILE A 827 19.07 -27.30 0.21
N ASP A 828 20.12 -27.79 -0.44
CA ASP A 828 20.22 -27.78 -1.90
C ASP A 828 19.57 -29.01 -2.56
N HIS A 829 18.78 -29.79 -1.82
CA HIS A 829 18.14 -30.97 -2.38
C HIS A 829 17.12 -30.57 -3.46
N PRO A 830 17.21 -31.12 -4.69
CA PRO A 830 16.34 -30.72 -5.79
C PRO A 830 14.91 -31.29 -5.68
N ILE A 831 14.74 -32.38 -4.94
CA ILE A 831 13.43 -33.01 -4.74
C ILE A 831 12.82 -32.48 -3.45
N VAL A 832 11.71 -31.76 -3.59
CA VAL A 832 10.98 -31.09 -2.50
C VAL A 832 10.53 -32.07 -1.42
N ASP A 833 9.94 -33.19 -1.84
CA ASP A 833 9.44 -34.24 -0.95
C ASP A 833 10.50 -34.79 0.03
N VAL A 834 11.77 -34.85 -0.39
CA VAL A 834 12.85 -35.30 0.50
C VAL A 834 13.02 -34.33 1.66
N ARG A 835 12.97 -33.02 1.37
CA ARG A 835 13.06 -31.96 2.38
C ARG A 835 11.84 -31.98 3.30
N GLN A 836 10.65 -32.17 2.74
CA GLN A 836 9.40 -32.30 3.50
C GLN A 836 9.43 -33.52 4.43
N LEU A 837 9.90 -34.67 3.95
CA LEU A 837 10.01 -35.90 4.72
C LEU A 837 10.96 -35.76 5.90
N VAL A 838 12.15 -35.21 5.67
CA VAL A 838 13.11 -34.98 6.75
C VAL A 838 12.57 -33.95 7.75
N HIS A 839 11.93 -32.87 7.28
CA HIS A 839 11.32 -31.88 8.18
C HIS A 839 10.17 -32.46 9.01
N ALA A 840 9.30 -33.27 8.41
CA ALA A 840 8.21 -33.94 9.09
C ALA A 840 8.75 -34.84 10.22
N ALA A 841 9.81 -35.60 9.96
CA ALA A 841 10.48 -36.42 10.97
C ALA A 841 11.12 -35.58 12.09
N LEU A 842 11.78 -34.47 11.76
CA LEU A 842 12.38 -33.57 12.76
C LEU A 842 11.35 -32.85 13.64
N THR A 843 10.16 -32.56 13.11
CA THR A 843 9.13 -31.77 13.80
C THR A 843 7.99 -32.61 14.38
N GLY A 844 7.93 -33.90 14.09
CA GLY A 844 6.81 -34.78 14.43
C GLY A 844 5.52 -34.51 13.65
N ALA A 845 5.59 -33.73 12.56
CA ALA A 845 4.42 -33.44 11.73
C ALA A 845 4.06 -34.64 10.84
N THR A 846 2.77 -34.91 10.67
CA THR A 846 2.27 -35.88 9.70
C THR A 846 1.99 -35.20 8.37
N ASP A 847 2.62 -35.67 7.29
CA ASP A 847 2.36 -35.19 5.93
C ASP A 847 1.84 -36.35 5.07
N PRO A 848 0.59 -36.27 4.57
CA PRO A 848 -0.02 -37.33 3.77
C PRO A 848 0.64 -37.53 2.41
N THR A 849 1.39 -36.55 1.88
CA THR A 849 2.10 -36.70 0.59
C THR A 849 3.11 -37.83 0.59
N HIS A 850 3.72 -38.10 1.75
CA HIS A 850 4.74 -39.13 1.88
C HIS A 850 4.16 -40.54 1.74
N ALA A 851 2.84 -40.72 1.82
CA ALA A 851 2.19 -42.02 1.61
C ALA A 851 2.41 -42.56 0.19
N ARG A 852 2.70 -41.69 -0.79
CA ARG A 852 3.02 -42.10 -2.17
C ARG A 852 4.33 -42.88 -2.29
N TRP A 853 5.20 -42.80 -1.28
CA TRP A 853 6.46 -43.53 -1.23
C TRP A 853 6.37 -44.74 -0.31
N SER A 854 7.00 -45.84 -0.73
CA SER A 854 7.06 -47.06 0.08
C SER A 854 7.71 -46.77 1.44
N ALA A 855 7.28 -47.50 2.48
CA ALA A 855 7.83 -47.34 3.82
C ALA A 855 9.35 -47.50 3.86
N GLY A 856 9.88 -48.52 3.15
CA GLY A 856 11.32 -48.74 3.05
C GLY A 856 12.09 -47.63 2.34
N TRP A 857 11.47 -46.94 1.36
CA TRP A 857 12.11 -45.79 0.72
C TRP A 857 12.17 -44.57 1.64
N ARG A 858 11.12 -44.34 2.43
CA ARG A 858 11.10 -43.27 3.44
C ARG A 858 12.16 -43.49 4.52
N GLU A 859 12.29 -44.71 5.01
CA GLU A 859 13.30 -45.10 5.99
C GLU A 859 14.72 -44.83 5.47
N VAL A 860 14.98 -45.19 4.21
CA VAL A 860 16.24 -44.91 3.51
C VAL A 860 16.61 -43.42 3.51
N ILE A 861 15.66 -42.54 3.22
CA ILE A 861 15.91 -41.09 3.22
C ILE A 861 16.21 -40.61 4.64
N LEU A 862 15.37 -40.97 5.60
CA LEU A 862 15.54 -40.54 6.99
C LEU A 862 16.88 -41.01 7.55
N GLU A 863 17.28 -42.25 7.27
CA GLU A 863 18.59 -42.75 7.70
C GLU A 863 19.74 -41.97 7.06
N THR A 864 19.64 -41.64 5.77
CA THR A 864 20.68 -40.90 5.05
C THR A 864 20.92 -39.51 5.64
N TYR A 865 19.87 -38.79 6.04
CA TYR A 865 20.00 -37.40 6.52
C TYR A 865 20.01 -37.25 8.05
N LEU A 866 19.46 -38.21 8.80
CA LEU A 866 19.34 -38.11 10.26
C LEU A 866 20.25 -39.06 11.03
N HIS A 867 20.60 -40.22 10.47
CA HIS A 867 21.30 -41.29 11.21
C HIS A 867 22.71 -41.59 10.70
N HIS A 868 22.99 -41.28 9.43
CA HIS A 868 24.32 -41.46 8.84
C HIS A 868 24.94 -40.12 8.44
N PRO A 869 25.78 -39.51 9.30
CA PRO A 869 26.55 -38.34 8.92
C PRO A 869 27.63 -38.77 7.92
N THR A 870 27.27 -38.85 6.65
CA THR A 870 28.25 -38.96 5.56
C THR A 870 28.89 -37.59 5.38
N GLN A 871 30.22 -37.55 5.25
CA GLN A 871 30.96 -36.33 4.93
C GLN A 871 30.68 -35.95 3.49
N TRP A 872 29.49 -35.43 3.20
CA TRP A 872 29.10 -34.99 1.87
C TRP A 872 29.84 -33.69 1.50
N GLY A 873 29.79 -33.30 0.23
CA GLY A 873 30.26 -31.96 -0.15
C GLY A 873 29.34 -30.86 0.40
N PHE A 874 29.70 -29.60 0.20
CA PHE A 874 28.83 -28.47 0.53
C PHE A 874 27.65 -28.26 -0.44
N ALA A 875 27.17 -29.31 -1.10
CA ALA A 875 26.18 -29.30 -2.18
C ALA A 875 25.51 -30.67 -2.26
N ALA A 876 24.22 -30.79 -2.61
CA ALA A 876 23.57 -32.09 -2.83
C ALA A 876 24.22 -32.92 -3.95
N CYS A 877 24.75 -32.27 -5.00
CA CYS A 877 25.47 -32.92 -6.10
C CYS A 877 26.84 -32.24 -6.29
N PRO A 878 27.94 -32.79 -5.74
CA PRO A 878 29.26 -32.15 -5.77
C PRO A 878 30.00 -32.26 -7.13
N ASP A 879 29.50 -33.04 -8.07
CA ASP A 879 30.15 -33.27 -9.38
C ASP A 879 29.34 -32.72 -10.56
N ASP A 880 30.04 -32.41 -11.65
CA ASP A 880 29.41 -32.22 -12.95
C ASP A 880 28.99 -33.57 -13.52
N THR A 881 27.76 -33.96 -13.20
CA THR A 881 27.14 -35.20 -13.69
C THR A 881 26.78 -35.14 -15.17
N THR A 882 26.89 -33.98 -15.82
CA THR A 882 26.46 -33.78 -17.20
C THR A 882 27.34 -34.56 -18.18
N VAL A 883 28.66 -34.44 -18.03
CA VAL A 883 29.62 -35.19 -18.87
C VAL A 883 29.56 -36.69 -18.57
N ILE A 884 29.33 -37.05 -17.31
CA ILE A 884 29.21 -38.46 -16.87
C ILE A 884 27.95 -39.08 -17.47
N GLN A 885 26.82 -38.36 -17.50
CA GLN A 885 25.59 -38.83 -18.15
C GLN A 885 25.76 -39.02 -19.66
N GLN A 886 26.48 -38.11 -20.33
CA GLN A 886 26.79 -38.29 -21.76
C GLN A 886 27.69 -39.51 -22.00
N LEU A 887 28.68 -39.75 -21.14
CA LEU A 887 29.48 -40.97 -21.17
C LEU A 887 28.62 -42.22 -20.96
N ALA A 888 27.72 -42.21 -19.98
CA ALA A 888 26.81 -43.32 -19.71
C ALA A 888 25.91 -43.62 -20.92
N ASN A 889 25.32 -42.58 -21.53
CA ASN A 889 24.51 -42.70 -22.75
C ASN A 889 25.32 -43.28 -23.92
N THR A 890 26.59 -42.90 -24.05
CA THR A 890 27.49 -43.40 -25.10
C THR A 890 27.85 -44.88 -24.88
N LEU A 891 28.19 -45.23 -23.64
CA LEU A 891 28.53 -46.60 -23.26
C LEU A 891 27.32 -47.54 -23.26
N ALA A 892 26.10 -47.01 -23.09
CA ALA A 892 24.85 -47.78 -23.13
C ALA A 892 24.38 -48.15 -24.55
N LEU A 893 24.96 -47.54 -25.59
CA LEU A 893 24.71 -47.88 -26.99
C LEU A 893 24.99 -49.36 -27.26
N ALA A 894 24.17 -50.00 -28.09
CA ALA A 894 24.23 -51.44 -28.32
C ALA A 894 25.64 -51.93 -28.72
N GLN A 895 26.35 -51.18 -29.56
CA GLN A 895 27.70 -51.53 -30.02
C GLN A 895 28.81 -51.40 -28.96
N HIS A 896 28.57 -50.71 -27.85
CA HIS A 896 29.56 -50.46 -26.79
C HIS A 896 29.19 -51.08 -25.45
N ARG A 897 27.93 -51.50 -25.29
CA ARG A 897 27.36 -51.97 -24.03
C ARG A 897 28.13 -53.12 -23.39
N GLU A 898 28.51 -54.13 -24.18
CA GLU A 898 29.18 -55.32 -23.65
C GLU A 898 30.71 -55.18 -23.61
N GLN A 899 31.29 -54.63 -24.68
CA GLN A 899 32.74 -54.54 -24.90
C GLN A 899 33.36 -53.32 -24.19
N GLY A 900 32.56 -52.29 -23.91
CA GLY A 900 33.04 -51.01 -23.39
C GLY A 900 33.85 -50.20 -24.41
N LEU A 901 34.40 -49.08 -23.96
CA LEU A 901 35.32 -48.24 -24.74
C LEU A 901 36.68 -48.12 -24.04
N PRO A 902 37.79 -47.94 -24.78
CA PRO A 902 39.10 -47.70 -24.18
C PRO A 902 39.12 -46.43 -23.33
N VAL A 903 39.81 -46.47 -22.18
CA VAL A 903 39.98 -45.30 -21.29
C VAL A 903 40.56 -44.08 -22.05
N ALA A 904 41.46 -44.31 -23.01
CA ALA A 904 42.05 -43.25 -23.82
C ALA A 904 41.03 -42.56 -24.74
N VAL A 905 40.09 -43.32 -25.32
CA VAL A 905 39.01 -42.79 -26.16
C VAL A 905 38.04 -41.95 -25.32
N LEU A 906 37.66 -42.44 -24.14
CA LEU A 906 36.80 -41.70 -23.22
C LEU A 906 37.47 -40.40 -22.72
N ALA A 907 38.78 -40.43 -22.48
CA ALA A 907 39.56 -39.25 -22.13
C ALA A 907 39.58 -38.22 -23.27
N ALA A 908 39.72 -38.66 -24.52
CA ALA A 908 39.68 -37.80 -25.69
C ALA A 908 38.29 -37.17 -25.91
N LEU A 909 37.22 -37.97 -25.81
CA LEU A 909 35.83 -37.51 -25.98
C LEU A 909 35.41 -36.44 -24.97
N THR A 910 35.91 -36.53 -23.75
CA THR A 910 35.50 -35.66 -22.63
C THR A 910 36.49 -34.57 -22.30
N GLY A 911 37.70 -34.61 -22.87
CA GLY A 911 38.83 -33.80 -22.43
C GLY A 911 39.31 -34.10 -21.00
N MET A 912 38.81 -35.17 -20.36
CA MET A 912 39.21 -35.54 -19.00
C MET A 912 40.51 -36.36 -19.00
N ASN A 913 41.36 -36.15 -18.00
CA ASN A 913 42.58 -36.95 -17.84
C ASN A 913 42.24 -38.42 -17.54
N ALA A 914 42.83 -39.33 -18.32
CA ALA A 914 42.64 -40.78 -18.21
C ALA A 914 42.93 -41.35 -16.81
N LYS A 915 44.04 -40.93 -16.18
CA LYS A 915 44.52 -41.47 -14.90
C LYS A 915 43.83 -40.83 -13.71
N THR A 916 43.61 -39.52 -13.73
CA THR A 916 43.13 -38.77 -12.56
C THR A 916 41.62 -38.51 -12.54
N LYS A 917 40.91 -38.71 -13.66
CA LYS A 917 39.46 -38.50 -13.74
C LYS A 917 38.69 -39.73 -14.23
N ILE A 918 38.98 -40.28 -15.42
CA ILE A 918 38.19 -41.40 -15.98
C ILE A 918 38.26 -42.66 -15.12
N ARG A 919 39.48 -43.09 -14.72
CA ARG A 919 39.64 -44.29 -13.87
C ARG A 919 38.95 -44.15 -12.50
N ARG A 920 38.84 -42.93 -11.96
CA ARG A 920 38.14 -42.65 -10.70
C ARG A 920 36.62 -42.76 -10.79
N LEU A 921 36.04 -42.68 -12.00
CA LEU A 921 34.61 -42.96 -12.21
C LEU A 921 34.29 -44.47 -12.09
N VAL A 922 35.30 -45.32 -12.21
CA VAL A 922 35.19 -46.78 -12.07
C VAL A 922 35.60 -47.24 -10.67
N LYS A 923 36.77 -46.79 -10.20
CA LYS A 923 37.28 -47.10 -8.86
C LYS A 923 37.64 -45.79 -8.14
N PRO A 924 36.71 -45.21 -7.36
CA PRO A 924 36.95 -43.97 -6.64
C PRO A 924 37.97 -44.17 -5.51
N ASP A 925 38.71 -43.10 -5.19
CA ASP A 925 39.63 -43.09 -4.05
C ASP A 925 38.83 -42.95 -2.75
N ASP A 926 39.20 -43.70 -1.70
CA ASP A 926 38.58 -43.59 -0.38
C ASP A 926 39.05 -42.31 0.33
N ARG A 927 38.28 -41.24 0.14
CA ARG A 927 38.53 -39.92 0.73
C ARG A 927 38.03 -39.81 2.16
N ALA A 928 37.03 -40.61 2.51
CA ALA A 928 36.47 -40.65 3.86
C ALA A 928 37.48 -41.23 4.85
N ALA A 929 38.12 -42.35 4.50
CA ALA A 929 39.17 -42.97 5.32
C ALA A 929 40.41 -42.08 5.50
N SER A 930 40.65 -41.14 4.59
CA SER A 930 41.76 -40.18 4.66
C SER A 930 41.40 -38.83 5.27
N GLY A 931 40.16 -38.64 5.75
CA GLY A 931 39.68 -37.38 6.31
C GLY A 931 39.58 -36.23 5.30
N LEU A 932 39.66 -36.54 4.00
CA LEU A 932 39.65 -35.59 2.88
C LEU A 932 38.24 -35.37 2.31
N GLY A 933 37.20 -35.88 2.97
CA GLY A 933 35.79 -35.68 2.64
C GLY A 933 35.15 -36.86 1.88
N PHE A 934 34.08 -36.57 1.15
CA PHE A 934 33.24 -37.54 0.45
C PHE A 934 34.01 -38.50 -0.48
N THR A 935 33.91 -39.81 -0.22
CA THR A 935 34.30 -40.87 -1.18
C THR A 935 33.26 -40.92 -2.29
N ARG A 936 33.68 -40.56 -3.52
CA ARG A 936 32.79 -40.54 -4.70
C ARG A 936 32.21 -41.95 -4.95
N PRO A 937 31.00 -42.07 -5.48
CA PRO A 937 30.45 -43.37 -5.80
C PRO A 937 30.96 -43.86 -7.16
N GLN A 938 30.77 -45.14 -7.44
CA GLN A 938 31.09 -45.75 -8.73
C GLN A 938 30.00 -45.40 -9.75
N TYR A 939 30.40 -45.08 -10.98
CA TYR A 939 29.47 -44.83 -12.09
C TYR A 939 29.55 -45.93 -13.15
N PHE A 940 30.73 -46.49 -13.34
CA PHE A 940 31.05 -47.46 -14.38
C PHE A 940 31.84 -48.62 -13.82
N GLU A 941 32.02 -49.67 -14.61
CA GLU A 941 32.90 -50.80 -14.27
C GLU A 941 33.94 -51.05 -15.38
N TYR A 942 35.02 -51.73 -15.03
CA TYR A 942 35.97 -52.19 -16.04
C TYR A 942 35.40 -53.38 -16.80
N THR A 943 35.59 -53.42 -18.12
CA THR A 943 35.24 -54.60 -18.90
C THR A 943 36.09 -55.79 -18.45
N PRO A 944 35.49 -56.93 -18.05
CA PRO A 944 36.23 -58.12 -17.65
C PRO A 944 37.25 -58.56 -18.71
N GLY A 945 38.45 -58.98 -18.28
CA GLY A 945 39.50 -59.46 -19.19
C GLY A 945 40.33 -58.38 -19.90
N THR A 946 40.07 -57.08 -19.68
CA THR A 946 40.74 -55.99 -20.42
C THR A 946 41.89 -55.29 -19.68
N ASP A 947 42.42 -55.88 -18.59
CA ASP A 947 43.44 -55.26 -17.71
C ASP A 947 43.16 -53.77 -17.37
N LYS A 948 41.90 -53.45 -17.07
CA LYS A 948 41.42 -52.10 -16.73
C LYS A 948 41.63 -51.04 -17.83
N GLN A 949 41.77 -51.48 -19.08
CA GLN A 949 41.93 -50.60 -20.25
C GLN A 949 40.60 -50.18 -20.86
N HIS A 950 39.52 -50.95 -20.66
CA HIS A 950 38.18 -50.64 -21.17
C HIS A 950 37.19 -50.41 -20.02
N VAL A 951 36.28 -49.46 -20.25
CA VAL A 951 35.23 -49.08 -19.30
C VAL A 951 33.87 -49.30 -19.97
N ARG A 952 32.92 -49.86 -19.23
CA ARG A 952 31.55 -50.08 -19.68
C ARG A 952 30.53 -49.66 -18.61
N VAL A 953 29.27 -49.51 -19.02
CA VAL A 953 28.16 -49.44 -18.07
C VAL A 953 27.92 -50.82 -17.45
N ARG A 954 27.55 -50.84 -16.18
CA ARG A 954 27.28 -52.08 -15.46
C ARG A 954 25.93 -52.67 -15.91
N PRO A 955 25.87 -53.96 -16.30
CA PRO A 955 24.60 -54.66 -16.48
C PRO A 955 23.82 -54.68 -15.17
N CYS A 956 22.48 -54.57 -15.25
CA CYS A 956 21.66 -54.62 -14.05
C CYS A 956 21.79 -55.99 -13.36
N PRO A 957 22.21 -56.07 -12.09
CA PRO A 957 22.36 -57.36 -11.41
C PRO A 957 21.04 -57.93 -10.86
N HIS A 958 19.93 -57.19 -10.97
CA HIS A 958 18.66 -57.61 -10.42
C HIS A 958 18.03 -58.73 -11.25
N ARG A 959 17.56 -59.79 -10.56
CA ARG A 959 16.94 -60.96 -11.19
C ARG A 959 15.78 -60.55 -12.09
N GLY A 960 15.83 -60.97 -13.35
CA GLY A 960 14.79 -60.69 -14.36
C GLY A 960 14.89 -59.33 -15.05
N CYS A 961 15.87 -58.50 -14.72
CA CYS A 961 16.12 -57.23 -15.40
C CYS A 961 17.22 -57.37 -16.46
N THR A 962 16.91 -57.02 -17.70
CA THR A 962 17.87 -56.98 -18.83
C THR A 962 18.46 -55.58 -19.08
N GLY A 963 18.15 -54.64 -18.20
CA GLY A 963 18.60 -53.25 -18.30
C GLY A 963 20.08 -53.05 -17.95
N VAL A 964 20.53 -51.81 -18.06
CA VAL A 964 21.88 -51.36 -17.67
C VAL A 964 21.79 -50.19 -16.70
N ALA A 965 22.84 -49.99 -15.90
CA ALA A 965 22.97 -48.85 -14.99
C ALA A 965 23.55 -47.64 -15.73
N ASP A 966 22.69 -46.92 -16.44
CA ASP A 966 23.03 -45.80 -17.33
C ASP A 966 22.45 -44.45 -16.89
N ARG A 967 21.60 -44.44 -15.84
CA ARG A 967 21.03 -43.20 -15.29
C ARG A 967 21.94 -42.64 -14.22
N VAL A 968 22.68 -41.58 -14.53
CA VAL A 968 23.63 -40.94 -13.62
C VAL A 968 22.91 -40.00 -12.68
N LEU A 969 23.03 -40.28 -11.39
CA LEU A 969 22.35 -39.56 -10.33
C LEU A 969 23.26 -39.50 -9.10
N LEU A 970 23.77 -38.31 -8.80
CA LEU A 970 24.61 -38.07 -7.62
C LEU A 970 23.84 -37.26 -6.59
N LEU A 971 22.99 -37.96 -5.84
CA LEU A 971 22.35 -37.47 -4.64
C LEU A 971 22.78 -38.32 -3.43
N PRO A 972 22.71 -37.78 -2.19
CA PRO A 972 23.19 -38.48 -1.00
C PRO A 972 22.62 -39.90 -0.87
N GLU A 973 21.30 -40.06 -1.00
CA GLU A 973 20.61 -41.35 -0.87
C GLU A 973 21.01 -42.36 -1.97
N VAL A 974 21.42 -41.90 -3.15
CA VAL A 974 21.90 -42.77 -4.22
C VAL A 974 23.33 -43.20 -3.92
N ALA A 975 24.18 -42.24 -3.55
CA ALA A 975 25.59 -42.49 -3.30
C ALA A 975 25.86 -43.36 -2.07
N VAL A 976 24.96 -43.38 -1.08
CA VAL A 976 25.05 -44.33 0.05
C VAL A 976 24.98 -45.80 -0.43
N SER A 977 24.44 -46.07 -1.62
CA SER A 977 24.50 -47.39 -2.26
C SER A 977 25.91 -47.78 -2.74
N GLY A 978 26.86 -46.84 -2.75
CA GLY A 978 28.19 -47.00 -3.36
C GLY A 978 28.21 -46.71 -4.86
N TRP A 979 27.04 -46.50 -5.48
CA TRP A 979 26.88 -46.20 -6.91
C TRP A 979 26.25 -44.82 -7.13
N GLY A 980 26.68 -44.13 -8.18
CA GLY A 980 26.13 -42.85 -8.65
C GLY A 980 25.26 -43.04 -9.88
N VAL A 981 24.75 -44.27 -10.08
CA VAL A 981 23.94 -44.67 -11.22
C VAL A 981 22.78 -45.56 -10.78
N LEU A 982 21.67 -45.46 -11.50
CA LEU A 982 20.50 -46.33 -11.40
C LEU A 982 20.29 -47.09 -12.70
N CYS A 983 19.65 -48.26 -12.61
CA CYS A 983 19.17 -48.96 -13.80
C CYS A 983 17.96 -48.25 -14.40
N SER A 984 18.03 -47.86 -15.67
CA SER A 984 16.90 -47.23 -16.39
C SER A 984 15.65 -48.09 -16.49
N SER A 985 15.77 -49.41 -16.39
CA SER A 985 14.62 -50.32 -16.51
C SER A 985 13.93 -50.62 -15.18
N CYS A 986 14.68 -50.87 -14.12
CA CYS A 986 14.11 -51.27 -12.81
C CYS A 986 14.25 -50.22 -11.71
N TRP A 987 14.89 -49.08 -12.00
CA TRP A 987 15.05 -47.95 -11.08
C TRP A 987 15.78 -48.28 -9.77
N ARG A 988 16.60 -49.33 -9.76
CA ARG A 988 17.36 -49.76 -8.58
C ARG A 988 18.85 -49.52 -8.78
N ALA A 989 19.57 -49.28 -7.68
CA ALA A 989 21.03 -49.17 -7.68
C ALA A 989 21.66 -50.54 -7.95
N PRO A 990 22.76 -50.65 -8.72
CA PRO A 990 23.32 -51.93 -9.20
C PRO A 990 24.15 -52.68 -8.14
N VAL A 991 23.73 -52.61 -6.87
CA VAL A 991 24.41 -53.22 -5.73
C VAL A 991 24.16 -54.73 -5.74
N THR A 992 25.24 -55.49 -5.64
CA THR A 992 25.22 -56.91 -5.29
C THR A 992 25.83 -57.01 -3.91
N ALA A 993 25.17 -57.65 -2.94
CA ALA A 993 25.78 -57.91 -1.64
C ALA A 993 27.10 -58.67 -1.90
N GLU A 994 28.23 -58.02 -1.66
CA GLU A 994 29.52 -58.69 -1.80
C GLU A 994 29.67 -59.66 -0.63
N ASP A 995 29.98 -60.93 -0.91
CA ASP A 995 30.15 -62.00 0.09
C ASP A 995 31.25 -61.70 1.13
N ARG A 996 32.04 -60.63 0.94
CA ARG A 996 33.20 -60.27 1.77
C ARG A 996 32.97 -59.09 2.73
N CYS A 997 31.80 -58.46 2.71
CA CYS A 997 31.45 -57.38 3.64
C CYS A 997 30.96 -57.95 4.99
N ALA A 998 31.08 -57.17 6.06
CA ALA A 998 30.48 -57.53 7.35
C ALA A 998 28.96 -57.74 7.20
N VAL A 999 28.36 -58.63 7.98
CA VAL A 999 26.93 -59.01 7.87
C VAL A 999 26.00 -57.78 7.92
N ALA A 1000 26.30 -56.82 8.79
CA ALA A 1000 25.56 -55.56 8.87
C ALA A 1000 25.66 -54.71 7.59
N ASP A 1001 26.83 -54.69 6.93
CA ASP A 1001 27.03 -53.98 5.65
C ASP A 1001 26.35 -54.71 4.48
N GLN A 1002 26.22 -56.04 4.55
CA GLN A 1002 25.50 -56.83 3.54
C GLN A 1002 23.98 -56.61 3.61
N GLU A 1003 23.38 -56.66 4.81
CA GLU A 1003 21.95 -56.35 4.98
C GLU A 1003 21.64 -54.92 4.54
N ARG A 1004 22.55 -54.01 4.88
CA ARG A 1004 22.49 -52.60 4.49
C ARG A 1004 22.63 -52.39 2.99
N GLN A 1005 23.52 -53.09 2.31
CA GLN A 1005 23.64 -53.05 0.84
C GLN A 1005 22.47 -53.71 0.14
N ALA A 1006 21.96 -54.83 0.67
CA ALA A 1006 20.84 -55.58 0.11
C ALA A 1006 19.54 -54.78 0.07
N ARG A 1007 19.34 -53.82 0.99
CA ARG A 1007 18.16 -52.94 0.97
C ARG A 1007 18.09 -52.06 -0.27
N TRP A 1008 19.24 -51.57 -0.75
CA TRP A 1008 19.34 -50.68 -1.92
C TRP A 1008 19.09 -51.44 -3.23
N ALA A 1009 19.36 -52.74 -3.24
CA ALA A 1009 19.01 -53.64 -4.34
C ALA A 1009 17.50 -54.01 -4.36
N ARG A 1010 16.77 -53.78 -3.25
CA ARG A 1010 15.34 -54.14 -3.12
C ARG A 1010 14.41 -52.94 -3.29
N ALA A 1011 14.84 -51.72 -2.97
CA ALA A 1011 14.04 -50.51 -3.06
C ALA A 1011 14.18 -49.82 -4.44
N PRO A 1012 13.15 -49.82 -5.30
CA PRO A 1012 13.16 -49.00 -6.52
C PRO A 1012 13.06 -47.50 -6.15
N PHE A 1013 13.89 -46.68 -6.79
CA PHE A 1013 13.87 -45.24 -6.65
C PHE A 1013 12.62 -44.67 -7.35
N PRO A 1014 11.94 -43.66 -6.76
CA PRO A 1014 10.80 -43.02 -7.40
C PRO A 1014 11.13 -42.36 -8.73
N ALA A 1015 10.18 -42.32 -9.67
CA ALA A 1015 10.36 -41.71 -10.99
C ALA A 1015 10.75 -40.21 -10.95
N ALA A 1016 10.41 -39.50 -9.87
CA ALA A 1016 10.81 -38.10 -9.65
C ALA A 1016 12.34 -37.87 -9.72
N TYR A 1017 13.14 -38.92 -9.53
CA TYR A 1017 14.59 -38.86 -9.66
C TYR A 1017 15.08 -38.78 -11.11
N ASP A 1018 14.23 -38.99 -12.12
CA ASP A 1018 14.60 -38.81 -13.55
C ASP A 1018 14.64 -37.33 -13.97
N THR A 1019 13.99 -36.45 -13.21
CA THR A 1019 13.67 -35.09 -13.67
C THR A 1019 14.74 -34.04 -13.29
N TYR A 1020 15.64 -34.34 -12.35
CA TYR A 1020 16.48 -33.32 -11.67
C TYR A 1020 17.96 -33.70 -11.52
N VAL A 1021 18.79 -33.55 -12.57
CA VAL A 1021 20.26 -33.72 -12.46
C VAL A 1021 21.06 -33.04 -13.58
N THR A 1022 21.70 -31.93 -13.25
CA THR A 1022 23.04 -31.53 -13.76
C THR A 1022 23.74 -30.73 -12.64
N GLY A 1023 25.04 -30.95 -12.42
CA GLY A 1023 25.95 -30.02 -11.70
C GLY A 1023 26.99 -29.45 -12.69
N ASN A 1024 27.74 -28.35 -12.52
CA ASN A 1024 27.88 -27.28 -11.51
C ASN A 1024 28.49 -26.05 -12.25
N PRO A 1025 28.08 -24.77 -12.05
CA PRO A 1025 28.78 -23.63 -12.67
C PRO A 1025 29.81 -23.01 -11.70
N GLY A 1026 30.91 -23.71 -11.37
CA GLY A 1026 32.14 -23.04 -10.89
C GLY A 1026 32.79 -23.53 -9.58
N PRO A 1027 34.04 -23.07 -9.32
CA PRO A 1027 35.04 -23.76 -8.48
C PRO A 1027 34.96 -23.50 -6.97
N ALA A 1028 34.16 -22.56 -6.51
CA ALA A 1028 34.17 -22.30 -5.08
C ALA A 1028 33.14 -23.23 -4.38
N GLY A 1029 33.28 -23.49 -3.08
CA GLY A 1029 32.29 -24.21 -2.24
C GLY A 1029 31.47 -23.26 -1.33
N SER A 1030 30.20 -23.60 -1.11
CA SER A 1030 29.49 -23.56 0.19
C SER A 1030 28.74 -22.38 0.82
N LEU A 1031 28.64 -21.17 0.26
CA LEU A 1031 27.84 -20.08 0.88
C LEU A 1031 27.06 -19.19 -0.12
N ARG A 1032 26.71 -19.72 -1.29
CA ARG A 1032 26.74 -19.02 -2.60
C ARG A 1032 25.45 -18.39 -3.10
N ASP A 1033 25.65 -17.48 -4.05
CA ASP A 1033 24.67 -16.64 -4.75
C ASP A 1033 23.64 -17.37 -5.65
N GLY A 1034 23.65 -18.71 -5.73
CA GLY A 1034 22.70 -19.48 -6.56
C GLY A 1034 22.63 -20.98 -6.27
N ALA A 1035 21.61 -21.66 -6.80
CA ALA A 1035 21.39 -23.10 -6.65
C ALA A 1035 22.44 -23.96 -7.40
N GLN A 1036 22.91 -25.04 -6.77
CA GLN A 1036 23.96 -25.91 -7.32
C GLN A 1036 23.41 -27.14 -8.08
N SER A 1037 22.15 -27.52 -7.85
CA SER A 1037 21.42 -28.53 -8.61
C SER A 1037 20.52 -27.89 -9.67
N ARG A 1038 20.48 -28.45 -10.89
CA ARG A 1038 19.59 -28.01 -11.98
C ARG A 1038 18.75 -29.16 -12.55
N ARG A 1039 17.63 -28.85 -13.22
CA ARG A 1039 16.84 -29.82 -14.00
C ARG A 1039 17.69 -30.46 -15.10
N VAL A 1040 17.51 -31.76 -15.35
CA VAL A 1040 18.23 -32.46 -16.43
C VAL A 1040 17.82 -31.87 -17.77
N THR A 1041 18.78 -31.62 -18.66
CA THR A 1041 18.48 -31.53 -20.10
C THR A 1041 18.94 -32.84 -20.74
N PRO A 1042 18.09 -33.60 -21.44
CA PRO A 1042 18.51 -34.82 -22.13
C PRO A 1042 19.68 -34.48 -23.05
N ARG A 1043 20.81 -35.15 -22.89
CA ARG A 1043 21.98 -34.97 -23.78
C ARG A 1043 22.21 -36.19 -24.64
N SER A 1044 22.45 -35.93 -25.92
CA SER A 1044 22.82 -36.96 -26.87
C SER A 1044 24.15 -37.64 -26.49
N PRO A 1045 24.31 -38.93 -26.85
CA PRO A 1045 25.61 -39.61 -26.80
C PRO A 1045 26.71 -38.83 -27.52
N PHE A 1046 27.96 -39.06 -27.14
CA PHE A 1046 29.10 -38.56 -27.89
C PHE A 1046 29.18 -39.25 -29.25
N ASP A 1047 29.58 -38.49 -30.27
CA ASP A 1047 29.94 -39.06 -31.56
C ASP A 1047 31.34 -39.68 -31.49
N VAL A 1048 31.40 -40.99 -31.27
CA VAL A 1048 32.66 -41.73 -31.14
C VAL A 1048 33.47 -41.70 -32.45
N ALA A 1049 32.82 -41.54 -33.61
CA ALA A 1049 33.51 -41.49 -34.91
C ALA A 1049 34.30 -40.19 -35.11
N SER A 1050 33.99 -39.13 -34.35
CA SER A 1050 34.70 -37.85 -34.41
C SER A 1050 36.11 -37.87 -33.80
N VAL A 1051 36.47 -38.93 -33.06
CA VAL A 1051 37.80 -39.10 -32.46
C VAL A 1051 38.66 -39.94 -33.40
N GLN A 1052 39.49 -39.28 -34.21
CA GLN A 1052 40.53 -40.00 -34.94
C GLN A 1052 41.48 -40.68 -33.95
N PRO A 1053 41.79 -41.98 -34.12
CA PRO A 1053 42.86 -42.61 -33.37
C PRO A 1053 44.14 -41.84 -33.73
N ARG A 1054 44.75 -41.17 -32.74
CA ARG A 1054 46.16 -40.80 -32.89
C ARG A 1054 46.90 -42.12 -32.91
N ASP A 1055 47.43 -42.48 -34.07
CA ASP A 1055 48.39 -43.57 -34.21
C ASP A 1055 49.49 -43.42 -33.16
N ARG A 1056 49.87 -44.57 -32.61
CA ARG A 1056 50.73 -44.75 -31.43
C ARG A 1056 51.99 -43.90 -31.39
#